data_AF-A0A403FA89-F1
#
_entry.id   AF-A0A403FA89-F1
#
_cell.length_a   1.000
_cell.length_b   1.000
_cell.length_c   1.000
_cell.angle_alpha   90.00
_cell.angle_beta   90.00
_cell.angle_gamma   90.00
#
_symmetry.space_group_name_H-M   'P 1'
#
loop_
_entity.id
_entity.type
_entity.pdbx_description
1 polymer ?
#
loop_
_entity_poly.entity_id
_entity_poly.type
_entity_poly.pdbx_seq_one_letter_code
_entity_poly.pdbx_strand_id
1 'polypeptide(L)'
;LDLLAAGGLPSGEVNLGGNVNVSLNGGDLYVGPEKIDSDNQVHLSFLNGGRISAGNVLFDVAGGLDNKYSASFFSDGDMTINGPVNITSVKGAVLNVTAGGKLKISSQGKILIYSGTNIHPGGVLFISGREGIDFEAAGGIEIGDYDKVRDVRSSITSANGGLTFSSDNGFYSYNINYHSKKDMSIVSGDGGVFIGADHPNIVKPGGKPDERQVNLGTVKNTSLIIDEGNISISGHDQNITNPSSGVVFEGYIIDVSGDMNLNGSSSKYSGTVFSNSDITARNINATGFTDEGFGDAIQSAGGVGIDGFTNITVSGKAIFYGESRSQFIPENKFQGGMYSPGMYIGTISLGPTVINLNGGFDFTAKSGGSAAVVFGNDNQKITMSNGVYSFTAESTGAEAFNLRAELYSSDRSFDFALNNATFNINATVNDAPGFYFADNGTNGTSITKYTNGLKFSGNGDVNIYVNNDSSDKPTMLINQLDNKDLVGNLTVNAVNESGDAIYIGGRVNTSLLNATISGVSHGQGSGIVFATTPEVKLVSLNSNSLSGSSSKGSGIQLTGNNITLTSGILTGTATSGNGSGVVLTGGSNYTLDGASVTGNAADGSGISVNGTLTVNNGTAVEGHATGSGNGVTVSGDLATDSGDGISITGTALSGDGIKVDGDTTLTGATLNGTADSGTGVNIAGNLTTDSATQVSGHAASGTGVNLGAALTGATVEGSSDVGTGVQLADNAVVTEAVLNGTSTSGDGVAVTGSVTLDDTSAAALNASSTSGTGLKLADNANVSIQTIAKVTQVKKDADG
;
A
#
# COMPACT_ATOMS: atom_id res chain seq x y z
N LEU A 1 -42.47 -16.48 -48.13
CA LEU A 1 -41.92 -15.88 -49.36
C LEU A 1 -40.49 -16.35 -49.43
N ASP A 2 -40.13 -16.98 -50.54
CA ASP A 2 -38.78 -17.52 -50.72
C ASP A 2 -38.10 -16.67 -51.80
N LEU A 3 -37.04 -15.96 -51.42
CA LEU A 3 -36.18 -15.23 -52.34
C LEU A 3 -34.95 -16.09 -52.60
N LEU A 4 -35.06 -16.95 -53.60
CA LEU A 4 -34.03 -17.92 -53.96
C LEU A 4 -33.07 -17.35 -55.00
N ALA A 5 -31.77 -17.52 -54.76
CA ALA A 5 -30.73 -17.30 -55.76
C ALA A 5 -29.96 -18.61 -56.03
N ALA A 6 -29.31 -18.69 -57.19
CA ALA A 6 -28.42 -19.79 -57.61
C ALA A 6 -29.07 -21.14 -58.03
N GLY A 7 -29.98 -21.13 -59.02
CA GLY A 7 -30.48 -22.34 -59.69
C GLY A 7 -29.50 -23.03 -60.66
N GLY A 8 -28.17 -22.77 -60.57
CA GLY A 8 -27.16 -23.40 -61.45
C GLY A 8 -25.75 -22.81 -61.47
N LEU A 9 -25.40 -21.85 -60.59
CA LEU A 9 -24.07 -21.23 -60.48
C LEU A 9 -23.63 -21.19 -59.02
N PRO A 10 -22.32 -21.34 -58.70
CA PRO A 10 -21.82 -21.46 -57.31
C PRO A 10 -21.94 -20.20 -56.42
N SER A 11 -22.51 -19.11 -56.92
CA SER A 11 -22.81 -17.94 -56.10
C SER A 11 -23.92 -17.12 -56.73
N GLY A 12 -24.78 -16.52 -55.89
CA GLY A 12 -25.91 -15.70 -56.33
C GLY A 12 -26.09 -14.45 -55.49
N GLU A 13 -26.61 -13.39 -56.10
CA GLU A 13 -26.92 -12.13 -55.41
C GLU A 13 -28.42 -11.90 -55.35
N VAL A 14 -28.92 -11.49 -54.18
CA VAL A 14 -30.26 -10.92 -53.99
C VAL A 14 -30.08 -9.44 -53.69
N ASN A 15 -30.32 -8.60 -54.70
CA ASN A 15 -30.19 -7.15 -54.58
C ASN A 15 -31.57 -6.51 -54.40
N LEU A 16 -31.81 -5.94 -53.22
CA LEU A 16 -32.99 -5.13 -52.96
C LEU A 16 -32.69 -3.68 -53.37
N GLY A 17 -33.48 -3.18 -54.31
CA GLY A 17 -33.36 -1.82 -54.83
C GLY A 17 -33.59 -0.74 -53.76
N GLY A 18 -33.58 0.53 -54.17
CA GLY A 18 -33.71 1.62 -53.22
C GLY A 18 -35.08 1.71 -52.54
N ASN A 19 -35.05 1.86 -51.21
CA ASN A 19 -36.21 2.04 -50.33
C ASN A 19 -37.26 0.92 -50.44
N VAL A 20 -36.83 -0.31 -50.71
CA VAL A 20 -37.74 -1.46 -50.82
C VAL A 20 -38.34 -1.78 -49.45
N ASN A 21 -39.66 -1.83 -49.38
CA ASN A 21 -40.43 -2.22 -48.19
C ASN A 21 -41.16 -3.53 -48.47
N VAL A 22 -40.72 -4.62 -47.84
CA VAL A 22 -41.37 -5.93 -47.90
C VAL A 22 -42.16 -6.14 -46.62
N SER A 23 -43.47 -6.39 -46.74
CA SER A 23 -44.34 -6.74 -45.62
C SER A 23 -45.15 -7.98 -45.98
N LEU A 24 -45.02 -9.04 -45.18
CA LEU A 24 -45.65 -10.33 -45.42
C LEU A 24 -46.85 -10.61 -44.49
N ASN A 25 -47.28 -9.64 -43.68
CA ASN A 25 -48.43 -9.73 -42.78
C ASN A 25 -48.44 -11.04 -41.94
N GLY A 26 -47.30 -11.39 -41.33
CA GLY A 26 -47.14 -12.61 -40.52
C GLY A 26 -46.74 -13.86 -41.30
N GLY A 27 -46.61 -13.81 -42.62
CA GLY A 27 -46.02 -14.90 -43.41
C GLY A 27 -44.49 -14.95 -43.28
N ASP A 28 -43.91 -16.15 -43.31
CA ASP A 28 -42.47 -16.35 -43.16
C ASP A 28 -41.67 -15.88 -44.38
N LEU A 29 -40.43 -15.48 -44.16
CA LEU A 29 -39.47 -15.08 -45.18
C LEU A 29 -38.22 -15.97 -45.12
N TYR A 30 -37.88 -16.57 -46.26
CA TYR A 30 -36.60 -17.22 -46.51
C TYR A 30 -35.84 -16.48 -47.61
N VAL A 31 -34.57 -16.17 -47.37
CA VAL A 31 -33.63 -15.67 -48.38
C VAL A 31 -32.40 -16.54 -48.34
N GLY A 32 -32.07 -17.21 -49.44
CA GLY A 32 -30.95 -18.13 -49.46
C GLY A 32 -30.85 -18.92 -50.76
N PRO A 33 -29.95 -19.91 -50.83
CA PRO A 33 -29.79 -20.71 -52.02
C PRO A 33 -31.01 -21.63 -52.23
N GLU A 34 -31.28 -21.99 -53.48
CA GLU A 34 -32.28 -23.03 -53.82
C GLU A 34 -31.88 -24.41 -53.28
N LYS A 35 -30.56 -24.67 -53.15
CA LYS A 35 -30.00 -25.87 -52.55
C LYS A 35 -28.87 -25.49 -51.59
N ILE A 36 -28.96 -25.95 -50.34
CA ILE A 36 -27.98 -25.72 -49.30
C ILE A 36 -26.78 -26.66 -49.54
N ASP A 37 -25.70 -26.15 -50.11
CA ASP A 37 -24.39 -26.82 -50.16
C ASP A 37 -23.24 -25.79 -50.09
N SER A 38 -22.01 -26.25 -49.83
CA SER A 38 -20.84 -25.37 -49.60
C SER A 38 -20.48 -24.48 -50.79
N ASP A 39 -20.94 -24.88 -51.97
CA ASP A 39 -20.60 -24.26 -53.24
C ASP A 39 -21.66 -23.27 -53.69
N ASN A 40 -22.78 -23.08 -52.98
CA ASN A 40 -23.87 -22.19 -53.39
C ASN A 40 -24.10 -21.07 -52.35
N GLN A 41 -23.30 -20.01 -52.42
CA GLN A 41 -23.37 -18.90 -51.47
C GLN A 41 -24.26 -17.76 -52.01
N VAL A 42 -25.20 -17.30 -51.18
CA VAL A 42 -26.05 -16.15 -51.51
C VAL A 42 -25.57 -14.92 -50.75
N HIS A 43 -25.45 -13.80 -51.46
CA HIS A 43 -25.20 -12.48 -50.88
C HIS A 43 -26.48 -11.62 -50.97
N LEU A 44 -26.89 -11.01 -49.86
CA LEU A 44 -28.05 -10.13 -49.78
C LEU A 44 -27.59 -8.68 -49.57
N SER A 45 -27.89 -7.80 -50.52
CA SER A 45 -27.54 -6.37 -50.42
C SER A 45 -28.77 -5.46 -50.52
N PHE A 46 -28.82 -4.46 -49.65
CA PHE A 46 -29.78 -3.35 -49.72
C PHE A 46 -29.12 -2.13 -50.35
N LEU A 47 -29.44 -1.85 -51.61
CA LEU A 47 -28.71 -0.87 -52.41
C LEU A 47 -28.94 0.59 -52.01
N ASN A 48 -30.06 0.92 -51.36
CA ASN A 48 -30.34 2.26 -50.83
C ASN A 48 -31.50 2.23 -49.82
N GLY A 49 -31.23 1.70 -48.63
CA GLY A 49 -32.16 1.55 -47.52
C GLY A 49 -33.37 0.66 -47.81
N GLY A 50 -34.23 0.47 -46.81
CA GLY A 50 -35.42 -0.36 -46.94
C GLY A 50 -35.92 -0.94 -45.62
N ARG A 51 -36.97 -1.75 -45.70
CA ARG A 51 -37.57 -2.45 -44.55
C ARG A 51 -38.08 -3.83 -44.93
N ILE A 52 -37.88 -4.80 -44.05
CA ILE A 52 -38.51 -6.11 -44.09
C ILE A 52 -39.36 -6.31 -42.83
N SER A 53 -40.58 -6.82 -42.99
CA SER A 53 -41.49 -7.21 -41.91
C SER A 53 -42.16 -8.54 -42.25
N ALA A 54 -41.90 -9.60 -41.48
CA ALA A 54 -42.39 -10.96 -41.73
C ALA A 54 -42.74 -11.71 -40.44
N GLY A 55 -43.32 -12.91 -40.58
CA GLY A 55 -43.61 -13.85 -39.49
C GLY A 55 -42.33 -14.34 -38.83
N ASN A 56 -41.74 -15.42 -39.33
CA ASN A 56 -40.34 -15.77 -39.07
C ASN A 56 -39.44 -15.30 -40.22
N VAL A 57 -38.17 -15.02 -39.93
CA VAL A 57 -37.18 -14.59 -40.92
C VAL A 57 -35.97 -15.51 -40.88
N LEU A 58 -35.59 -16.10 -42.01
CA LEU A 58 -34.35 -16.83 -42.20
C LEU A 58 -33.58 -16.25 -43.40
N PHE A 59 -32.42 -15.65 -43.12
CA PHE A 59 -31.45 -15.26 -44.12
C PHE A 59 -30.31 -16.26 -44.12
N ASP A 60 -30.27 -17.18 -45.08
CA ASP A 60 -29.16 -18.10 -45.31
C ASP A 60 -28.23 -17.53 -46.40
N VAL A 61 -27.40 -16.59 -45.97
CA VAL A 61 -26.64 -15.65 -46.81
C VAL A 61 -25.14 -15.78 -46.55
N ALA A 62 -24.60 -16.99 -46.74
CA ALA A 62 -23.18 -17.27 -46.53
C ALA A 62 -22.23 -16.35 -47.34
N GLY A 63 -22.71 -15.75 -48.44
CA GLY A 63 -21.97 -14.76 -49.24
C GLY A 63 -21.96 -13.35 -48.63
N GLY A 64 -22.79 -13.08 -47.62
CA GLY A 64 -22.82 -11.84 -46.84
C GLY A 64 -24.18 -11.13 -46.85
N LEU A 65 -24.38 -10.31 -45.82
CA LEU A 65 -25.47 -9.34 -45.70
C LEU A 65 -24.89 -7.94 -45.54
N ASP A 66 -25.18 -7.04 -46.48
CA ASP A 66 -24.80 -5.64 -46.38
C ASP A 66 -25.91 -4.65 -46.75
N ASN A 67 -25.69 -3.39 -46.41
CA ASN A 67 -26.60 -2.32 -46.77
C ASN A 67 -25.89 -1.00 -47.07
N LYS A 68 -26.55 -0.21 -47.92
CA LYS A 68 -26.26 1.21 -48.13
C LYS A 68 -27.38 2.05 -47.49
N TYR A 69 -27.03 3.05 -46.68
CA TYR A 69 -27.97 4.07 -46.14
C TYR A 69 -29.00 3.66 -45.05
N SER A 70 -28.90 2.49 -44.39
CA SER A 70 -29.80 1.94 -43.33
C SER A 70 -30.99 1.08 -43.82
N ALA A 71 -31.04 -0.19 -43.42
CA ALA A 71 -32.11 -1.12 -43.74
C ALA A 71 -32.64 -1.78 -42.46
N SER A 72 -33.95 -1.81 -42.23
CA SER A 72 -34.52 -2.37 -40.97
C SER A 72 -35.20 -3.73 -41.18
N PHE A 73 -35.05 -4.62 -40.22
CA PHE A 73 -35.58 -5.98 -40.24
C PHE A 73 -36.49 -6.22 -39.03
N PHE A 74 -37.71 -6.69 -39.28
CA PHE A 74 -38.69 -7.02 -38.25
C PHE A 74 -39.25 -8.43 -38.48
N SER A 75 -39.25 -9.24 -37.43
CA SER A 75 -39.86 -10.57 -37.37
C SER A 75 -40.85 -10.62 -36.21
N ASP A 76 -42.08 -11.08 -36.45
CA ASP A 76 -43.08 -11.31 -35.39
C ASP A 76 -42.71 -12.52 -34.52
N GLY A 77 -41.98 -13.48 -35.10
CA GLY A 77 -41.44 -14.68 -34.46
C GLY A 77 -39.92 -14.65 -34.39
N ASP A 78 -39.28 -15.76 -34.78
CA ASP A 78 -37.82 -15.89 -34.72
C ASP A 78 -37.15 -15.22 -35.93
N MET A 79 -35.93 -14.72 -35.74
CA MET A 79 -35.08 -14.23 -36.82
C MET A 79 -33.73 -14.92 -36.76
N THR A 80 -33.32 -15.55 -37.86
CA THR A 80 -32.01 -16.18 -38.01
C THR A 80 -31.29 -15.62 -39.23
N ILE A 81 -30.05 -15.19 -39.05
CA ILE A 81 -29.15 -14.74 -40.13
C ILE A 81 -27.91 -15.62 -40.09
N ASN A 82 -27.68 -16.40 -41.15
CA ASN A 82 -26.51 -17.23 -41.34
C ASN A 82 -25.62 -16.61 -42.42
N GLY A 83 -24.47 -16.06 -42.05
CA GLY A 83 -23.49 -15.46 -42.95
C GLY A 83 -22.85 -14.19 -42.38
N PRO A 84 -21.77 -13.69 -43.01
CA PRO A 84 -21.14 -12.43 -42.62
C PRO A 84 -22.13 -11.27 -42.66
N VAL A 85 -22.08 -10.39 -41.66
CA VAL A 85 -22.97 -9.22 -41.56
C VAL A 85 -22.12 -7.96 -41.55
N ASN A 86 -22.45 -7.00 -42.43
CA ASN A 86 -21.86 -5.67 -42.45
C ASN A 86 -22.94 -4.63 -42.71
N ILE A 87 -23.62 -4.21 -41.64
CA ILE A 87 -24.75 -3.30 -41.73
C ILE A 87 -24.49 -2.00 -40.96
N THR A 88 -24.89 -0.89 -41.56
CA THR A 88 -24.68 0.44 -41.01
C THR A 88 -25.96 1.28 -41.05
N SER A 89 -26.18 2.06 -39.99
CA SER A 89 -27.10 3.20 -40.02
C SER A 89 -26.37 4.46 -40.49
N VAL A 90 -27.03 5.31 -41.26
CA VAL A 90 -26.52 6.64 -41.60
C VAL A 90 -27.10 7.72 -40.69
N LYS A 91 -26.52 8.92 -40.76
CA LYS A 91 -26.93 10.08 -39.95
C LYS A 91 -28.44 10.35 -40.07
N GLY A 92 -29.11 10.41 -38.92
CA GLY A 92 -30.54 10.69 -38.80
C GLY A 92 -31.47 9.49 -39.05
N ALA A 93 -30.93 8.33 -39.44
CA ALA A 93 -31.71 7.11 -39.67
C ALA A 93 -31.63 6.16 -38.45
N VAL A 94 -32.55 5.19 -38.44
CA VAL A 94 -32.61 4.12 -37.44
C VAL A 94 -32.47 2.78 -38.15
N LEU A 95 -31.53 1.97 -37.68
CA LEU A 95 -31.35 0.56 -38.05
C LEU A 95 -32.02 -0.30 -36.96
N ASN A 96 -33.12 -0.97 -37.31
CA ASN A 96 -33.75 -1.95 -36.42
C ASN A 96 -33.45 -3.38 -36.87
N VAL A 97 -33.10 -4.23 -35.91
CA VAL A 97 -33.06 -5.69 -36.08
C VAL A 97 -33.88 -6.28 -34.94
N THR A 98 -35.15 -6.59 -35.19
CA THR A 98 -36.11 -6.93 -34.13
C THR A 98 -36.78 -8.26 -34.40
N ALA A 99 -36.74 -9.16 -33.42
CA ALA A 99 -37.48 -10.42 -33.39
C ALA A 99 -38.45 -10.46 -32.21
N GLY A 100 -39.71 -10.83 -32.47
CA GLY A 100 -40.72 -11.10 -31.45
C GLY A 100 -40.51 -12.40 -30.68
N GLY A 101 -39.65 -13.29 -31.20
CA GLY A 101 -39.08 -14.46 -30.55
C GLY A 101 -37.57 -14.30 -30.29
N LYS A 102 -36.78 -15.28 -30.71
CA LYS A 102 -35.31 -15.28 -30.59
C LYS A 102 -34.65 -14.66 -31.82
N LEU A 103 -33.61 -13.86 -31.60
CA LEU A 103 -32.74 -13.36 -32.66
C LEU A 103 -31.42 -14.14 -32.65
N LYS A 104 -31.07 -14.79 -33.76
CA LYS A 104 -29.80 -15.48 -33.96
C LYS A 104 -29.05 -14.90 -35.16
N ILE A 105 -27.76 -14.60 -34.98
CA ILE A 105 -26.85 -14.28 -36.09
C ILE A 105 -25.64 -15.23 -35.97
N SER A 106 -25.39 -16.04 -36.98
CA SER A 106 -24.27 -16.98 -37.03
C SER A 106 -23.44 -16.73 -38.28
N SER A 107 -22.13 -16.59 -38.14
CA SER A 107 -21.24 -16.19 -39.22
C SER A 107 -19.91 -16.95 -39.18
N GLN A 108 -19.45 -17.46 -40.32
CA GLN A 108 -18.07 -17.93 -40.47
C GLN A 108 -17.06 -16.79 -40.72
N GLY A 109 -17.55 -15.56 -40.90
CA GLY A 109 -16.76 -14.33 -40.99
C GLY A 109 -17.10 -13.35 -39.87
N LYS A 110 -16.93 -12.05 -40.10
CA LYS A 110 -17.23 -11.00 -39.11
C LYS A 110 -18.73 -10.66 -39.01
N ILE A 111 -19.15 -10.18 -37.84
CA ILE A 111 -20.43 -9.50 -37.62
C ILE A 111 -20.12 -8.04 -37.27
N LEU A 112 -20.46 -7.13 -38.19
CA LEU A 112 -20.20 -5.70 -38.08
C LEU A 112 -21.52 -4.94 -38.13
N ILE A 113 -21.88 -4.27 -37.04
CA ILE A 113 -23.14 -3.53 -36.93
C ILE A 113 -22.88 -2.15 -36.34
N TYR A 114 -23.04 -1.10 -37.15
CA TYR A 114 -22.70 0.25 -36.72
C TYR A 114 -23.82 1.26 -36.89
N SER A 115 -23.84 2.25 -36.00
CA SER A 115 -24.58 3.49 -36.16
C SER A 115 -23.63 4.63 -36.53
N GLY A 116 -23.85 5.24 -37.70
CA GLY A 116 -23.03 6.33 -38.22
C GLY A 116 -21.63 5.88 -38.68
N THR A 117 -20.78 6.87 -38.95
CA THR A 117 -19.35 6.68 -39.22
C THR A 117 -18.54 7.78 -38.54
N ASN A 118 -17.23 7.60 -38.40
CA ASN A 118 -16.33 8.61 -37.83
C ASN A 118 -16.39 9.99 -38.51
N ILE A 119 -16.81 10.05 -39.78
CA ILE A 119 -16.93 11.30 -40.56
C ILE A 119 -18.38 11.78 -40.68
N HIS A 120 -19.37 10.93 -40.39
CA HIS A 120 -20.80 11.25 -40.44
C HIS A 120 -21.53 10.63 -39.22
N PRO A 121 -21.31 11.15 -38.01
CA PRO A 121 -21.99 10.67 -36.82
C PRO A 121 -23.50 10.97 -36.88
N GLY A 122 -24.31 10.08 -36.31
CA GLY A 122 -25.68 10.40 -35.92
C GLY A 122 -26.81 9.45 -36.32
N GLY A 123 -26.53 8.15 -36.56
CA GLY A 123 -27.57 7.12 -36.69
C GLY A 123 -28.17 6.69 -35.34
N VAL A 124 -28.92 5.58 -35.34
CA VAL A 124 -29.31 4.82 -34.14
C VAL A 124 -29.40 3.34 -34.48
N LEU A 125 -28.95 2.48 -33.58
CA LEU A 125 -29.09 1.03 -33.67
C LEU A 125 -30.07 0.51 -32.61
N PHE A 126 -31.07 -0.26 -33.01
CA PHE A 126 -31.94 -1.01 -32.11
C PHE A 126 -31.93 -2.49 -32.48
N ILE A 127 -31.32 -3.31 -31.63
CA ILE A 127 -31.32 -4.76 -31.77
C ILE A 127 -32.17 -5.33 -30.63
N SER A 128 -33.15 -6.17 -30.96
CA SER A 128 -34.02 -6.77 -29.95
C SER A 128 -34.43 -8.19 -30.31
N GLY A 129 -34.41 -9.07 -29.32
CA GLY A 129 -34.99 -10.41 -29.38
C GLY A 129 -35.76 -10.65 -28.10
N ARG A 130 -37.08 -10.80 -28.17
CA ARG A 130 -37.92 -10.91 -26.97
C ARG A 130 -37.49 -12.08 -26.08
N GLU A 131 -37.23 -13.24 -26.68
CA GLU A 131 -36.91 -14.49 -25.98
C GLU A 131 -35.39 -14.78 -25.94
N GLY A 132 -34.56 -13.83 -26.38
CA GLY A 132 -33.11 -13.94 -26.36
C GLY A 132 -32.42 -13.46 -27.63
N ILE A 133 -31.12 -13.18 -27.51
CA ILE A 133 -30.23 -12.82 -28.63
C ILE A 133 -28.98 -13.71 -28.56
N ASP A 134 -28.65 -14.36 -29.67
CA ASP A 134 -27.44 -15.18 -29.80
C ASP A 134 -26.64 -14.79 -31.05
N PHE A 135 -25.46 -14.20 -30.85
CA PHE A 135 -24.52 -13.89 -31.94
C PHE A 135 -23.31 -14.82 -31.86
N GLU A 136 -22.94 -15.44 -32.97
CA GLU A 136 -21.84 -16.38 -33.09
C GLU A 136 -21.02 -16.05 -34.34
N ALA A 137 -19.71 -15.83 -34.19
CA ALA A 137 -18.82 -15.50 -35.29
C ALA A 137 -17.49 -16.25 -35.19
N ALA A 138 -17.04 -16.90 -36.26
CA ALA A 138 -15.64 -17.30 -36.38
C ALA A 138 -14.70 -16.11 -36.66
N GLY A 139 -15.27 -14.94 -36.99
CA GLY A 139 -14.57 -13.66 -36.99
C GLY A 139 -14.82 -12.87 -35.70
N GLY A 140 -14.51 -11.57 -35.74
CA GLY A 140 -14.85 -10.65 -34.66
C GLY A 140 -16.31 -10.19 -34.72
N ILE A 141 -16.86 -9.86 -33.56
CA ILE A 141 -18.15 -9.18 -33.40
C ILE A 141 -17.84 -7.73 -33.02
N GLU A 142 -18.23 -6.79 -33.87
CA GLU A 142 -18.07 -5.36 -33.61
C GLU A 142 -19.44 -4.67 -33.69
N ILE A 143 -19.84 -4.05 -32.59
CA ILE A 143 -21.11 -3.33 -32.50
C ILE A 143 -20.85 -1.93 -31.94
N GLY A 144 -21.22 -0.89 -32.66
CA GLY A 144 -20.85 0.46 -32.23
C GLY A 144 -21.80 1.56 -32.64
N ASP A 145 -22.00 2.52 -31.74
CA ASP A 145 -22.54 3.83 -32.08
C ASP A 145 -21.41 4.87 -32.15
N TYR A 146 -21.12 5.36 -33.36
CA TYR A 146 -20.07 6.36 -33.58
C TYR A 146 -20.54 7.80 -33.31
N ASP A 147 -21.75 7.99 -32.80
CA ASP A 147 -22.22 9.33 -32.43
C ASP A 147 -21.57 9.84 -31.13
N LYS A 148 -20.49 10.60 -31.29
CA LYS A 148 -19.73 11.17 -30.17
C LYS A 148 -20.36 12.41 -29.54
N VAL A 149 -21.41 12.98 -30.13
CA VAL A 149 -21.89 14.35 -29.82
C VAL A 149 -23.21 14.36 -29.04
N ARG A 150 -23.96 13.25 -29.03
CA ARG A 150 -25.28 13.15 -28.36
C ARG A 150 -25.28 12.06 -27.29
N ASP A 151 -26.33 12.04 -26.46
CA ASP A 151 -26.62 10.91 -25.58
C ASP A 151 -26.72 9.62 -26.39
N VAL A 152 -26.21 8.52 -25.82
CA VAL A 152 -26.27 7.21 -26.47
C VAL A 152 -27.72 6.76 -26.53
N ARG A 153 -28.19 6.48 -27.75
CA ARG A 153 -29.56 6.02 -28.02
C ARG A 153 -29.61 4.59 -28.52
N SER A 154 -28.48 4.04 -28.94
CA SER A 154 -28.40 2.70 -29.48
C SER A 154 -28.52 1.65 -28.38
N SER A 155 -29.27 0.57 -28.63
CA SER A 155 -29.51 -0.47 -27.63
C SER A 155 -29.57 -1.88 -28.20
N ILE A 156 -29.22 -2.83 -27.34
CA ILE A 156 -29.43 -4.27 -27.51
C ILE A 156 -30.26 -4.77 -26.33
N THR A 157 -31.44 -5.30 -26.61
CA THR A 157 -32.44 -5.61 -25.59
C THR A 157 -33.00 -7.03 -25.73
N SER A 158 -33.02 -7.76 -24.63
CA SER A 158 -33.74 -9.02 -24.49
C SER A 158 -34.76 -8.94 -23.35
N ALA A 159 -36.04 -8.91 -23.71
CA ALA A 159 -37.12 -8.63 -22.76
C ALA A 159 -37.40 -9.78 -21.78
N ASN A 160 -37.23 -11.03 -22.23
CA ASN A 160 -37.51 -12.24 -21.46
C ASN A 160 -36.35 -13.25 -21.42
N GLY A 161 -35.44 -13.18 -22.39
CA GLY A 161 -34.33 -14.13 -22.53
C GLY A 161 -32.98 -13.56 -22.09
N GLY A 162 -31.91 -14.28 -22.41
CA GLY A 162 -30.53 -13.85 -22.18
C GLY A 162 -29.88 -13.20 -23.41
N LEU A 163 -28.63 -12.79 -23.26
CA LEU A 163 -27.78 -12.26 -24.33
C LEU A 163 -26.53 -13.14 -24.44
N THR A 164 -26.27 -13.71 -25.61
CA THR A 164 -25.10 -14.55 -25.87
C THR A 164 -24.29 -14.00 -27.03
N PHE A 165 -22.99 -13.80 -26.83
CA PHE A 165 -22.05 -13.39 -27.87
C PHE A 165 -20.84 -14.32 -27.85
N SER A 166 -20.53 -14.96 -28.97
CA SER A 166 -19.37 -15.84 -29.12
C SER A 166 -18.59 -15.44 -30.35
N SER A 167 -17.30 -15.13 -30.18
CA SER A 167 -16.42 -14.74 -31.28
C SER A 167 -15.08 -15.47 -31.19
N ASP A 168 -14.54 -15.92 -32.31
CA ASP A 168 -13.15 -16.43 -32.30
C ASP A 168 -12.12 -15.29 -32.35
N ASN A 169 -12.50 -14.07 -32.79
CA ASN A 169 -11.56 -12.96 -33.00
C ASN A 169 -12.07 -11.59 -32.49
N GLY A 170 -12.48 -11.54 -31.22
CA GLY A 170 -12.75 -10.32 -30.48
C GLY A 170 -14.23 -9.96 -30.41
N PHE A 171 -14.64 -9.44 -29.26
CA PHE A 171 -15.93 -8.77 -29.09
C PHE A 171 -15.67 -7.31 -28.72
N TYR A 172 -16.06 -6.38 -29.59
CA TYR A 172 -15.88 -4.95 -29.37
C TYR A 172 -17.22 -4.22 -29.44
N SER A 173 -17.61 -3.65 -28.30
CA SER A 173 -18.83 -2.87 -28.17
C SER A 173 -18.54 -1.44 -27.73
N TYR A 174 -19.07 -0.47 -28.49
CA TYR A 174 -18.86 0.95 -28.25
C TYR A 174 -20.18 1.71 -28.19
N ASN A 175 -20.43 2.41 -27.08
CA ASN A 175 -21.61 3.28 -26.95
C ASN A 175 -22.95 2.54 -27.19
N ILE A 176 -23.19 1.42 -26.52
CA ILE A 176 -24.43 0.64 -26.67
C ILE A 176 -25.06 0.41 -25.30
N ASN A 177 -26.37 0.66 -25.19
CA ASN A 177 -27.15 0.27 -24.01
C ASN A 177 -27.54 -1.20 -24.08
N TYR A 178 -27.17 -1.98 -23.06
CA TYR A 178 -27.54 -3.37 -22.93
C TYR A 178 -28.62 -3.54 -21.86
N HIS A 179 -29.69 -4.26 -22.20
CA HIS A 179 -30.69 -4.68 -21.23
C HIS A 179 -31.06 -6.14 -21.45
N SER A 180 -31.00 -6.95 -20.40
CA SER A 180 -31.40 -8.35 -20.42
C SER A 180 -32.16 -8.68 -19.16
N LYS A 181 -33.25 -9.43 -19.30
CA LYS A 181 -33.91 -10.01 -18.14
C LYS A 181 -33.09 -11.14 -17.50
N LYS A 182 -32.43 -11.96 -18.33
CA LYS A 182 -31.66 -13.14 -17.90
C LYS A 182 -30.16 -12.92 -18.14
N ASP A 183 -29.38 -14.00 -18.02
CA ASP A 183 -27.94 -13.98 -18.10
C ASP A 183 -27.40 -13.32 -19.38
N MET A 184 -26.23 -12.69 -19.26
CA MET A 184 -25.38 -12.31 -20.39
C MET A 184 -24.13 -13.18 -20.39
N SER A 185 -23.79 -13.76 -21.54
CA SER A 185 -22.57 -14.54 -21.76
C SER A 185 -21.80 -13.99 -22.95
N ILE A 186 -20.51 -13.71 -22.76
CA ILE A 186 -19.59 -13.28 -23.84
C ILE A 186 -18.34 -14.16 -23.79
N VAL A 187 -18.01 -14.78 -24.92
CA VAL A 187 -16.79 -15.57 -25.07
C VAL A 187 -16.03 -15.08 -26.30
N SER A 188 -14.77 -14.70 -26.10
CA SER A 188 -13.84 -14.40 -27.20
C SER A 188 -12.61 -15.29 -27.15
N GLY A 189 -12.32 -16.00 -28.25
CA GLY A 189 -11.18 -16.91 -28.39
C GLY A 189 -9.83 -16.17 -28.48
N ASP A 190 -9.68 -15.33 -29.50
CA ASP A 190 -8.57 -14.39 -29.69
C ASP A 190 -9.13 -12.95 -29.79
N GLY A 191 -8.38 -11.91 -29.42
CA GLY A 191 -8.79 -10.49 -29.55
C GLY A 191 -9.55 -9.87 -28.37
N GLY A 192 -9.75 -10.58 -27.26
CA GLY A 192 -10.33 -10.01 -26.04
C GLY A 192 -11.79 -9.52 -26.14
N VAL A 193 -12.29 -8.91 -25.07
CA VAL A 193 -13.64 -8.39 -24.92
C VAL A 193 -13.56 -6.94 -24.44
N PHE A 194 -14.09 -6.01 -25.23
CA PHE A 194 -14.13 -4.59 -24.89
C PHE A 194 -15.58 -4.10 -24.88
N ILE A 195 -16.02 -3.58 -23.75
CA ILE A 195 -17.31 -2.89 -23.59
C ILE A 195 -16.98 -1.49 -23.08
N GLY A 196 -16.95 -0.52 -24.01
CA GLY A 196 -16.56 0.86 -23.69
C GLY A 196 -17.54 1.92 -24.19
N ALA A 197 -17.53 3.07 -23.52
CA ALA A 197 -18.27 4.25 -23.93
C ALA A 197 -17.30 5.42 -24.16
N ASP A 198 -17.54 6.21 -25.20
CA ASP A 198 -16.75 7.40 -25.51
C ASP A 198 -16.94 8.44 -24.40
N HIS A 199 -15.84 8.77 -23.72
CA HIS A 199 -15.76 9.94 -22.86
C HIS A 199 -15.55 11.19 -23.74
N PRO A 200 -16.29 12.30 -23.53
CA PRO A 200 -15.90 13.58 -24.12
C PRO A 200 -14.56 14.02 -23.48
N ASN A 201 -13.46 13.75 -24.19
CA ASN A 201 -12.05 14.12 -23.95
C ASN A 201 -11.14 13.06 -23.30
N ILE A 202 -10.55 12.19 -24.12
CA ILE A 202 -9.19 11.69 -23.89
C ILE A 202 -8.27 12.45 -24.87
N VAL A 203 -7.37 13.25 -24.32
CA VAL A 203 -6.23 13.84 -25.04
C VAL A 203 -5.31 12.70 -25.46
N LYS A 204 -4.91 12.66 -26.73
CA LYS A 204 -3.93 11.70 -27.24
C LYS A 204 -2.59 11.79 -26.47
N PRO A 205 -1.84 10.69 -26.31
CA PRO A 205 -0.49 10.76 -25.76
C PRO A 205 0.39 11.73 -26.56
N GLY A 206 1.00 12.72 -25.88
CA GLY A 206 1.94 13.69 -26.46
C GLY A 206 1.51 15.17 -26.49
N GLY A 207 0.34 15.53 -25.98
CA GLY A 207 -0.11 16.93 -25.84
C GLY A 207 0.55 17.66 -24.66
N LYS A 208 0.69 18.99 -24.74
CA LYS A 208 1.33 19.80 -23.68
C LYS A 208 0.48 19.81 -22.39
N PRO A 209 1.07 20.05 -21.21
CA PRO A 209 0.35 20.06 -19.92
C PRO A 209 -0.88 20.98 -19.88
N ASP A 210 -0.87 22.06 -20.66
CA ASP A 210 -1.94 23.06 -20.73
C ASP A 210 -3.13 22.62 -21.60
N GLU A 211 -3.01 21.48 -22.31
CA GLU A 211 -4.07 20.85 -23.12
C GLU A 211 -4.84 19.78 -22.34
N ARG A 212 -4.45 19.47 -21.08
CA ARG A 212 -5.19 18.55 -20.20
C ARG A 212 -6.45 19.23 -19.65
N GLN A 213 -7.44 19.41 -20.52
CA GLN A 213 -8.75 19.91 -20.11
C GLN A 213 -9.52 18.83 -19.34
N VAL A 214 -9.51 19.01 -18.03
CA VAL A 214 -10.49 18.47 -17.09
C VAL A 214 -11.89 18.87 -17.57
N ASN A 215 -12.78 17.88 -17.72
CA ASN A 215 -14.20 18.09 -17.47
C ASN A 215 -14.78 16.83 -16.83
N LEU A 216 -14.94 16.95 -15.51
CA LEU A 216 -15.72 16.08 -14.64
C LEU A 216 -17.20 16.13 -15.06
N GLY A 217 -17.87 14.98 -14.99
CA GLY A 217 -19.33 14.90 -14.98
C GLY A 217 -19.95 14.67 -16.35
N THR A 218 -20.10 13.40 -16.71
CA THR A 218 -21.35 12.64 -16.88
C THR A 218 -20.93 11.41 -17.70
N VAL A 219 -20.91 10.21 -17.10
CA VAL A 219 -20.95 8.98 -17.89
C VAL A 219 -22.13 9.17 -18.84
N LYS A 220 -21.89 9.19 -20.16
CA LYS A 220 -23.01 9.24 -21.12
C LYS A 220 -23.97 8.12 -20.74
N ASN A 221 -25.28 8.26 -20.99
CA ASN A 221 -26.31 7.27 -20.63
C ASN A 221 -26.10 5.89 -21.32
N THR A 222 -25.02 5.19 -20.97
CA THR A 222 -24.57 3.88 -21.41
C THR A 222 -24.63 2.96 -20.21
N SER A 223 -25.65 2.12 -20.23
CA SER A 223 -25.94 1.18 -19.17
C SER A 223 -25.86 -0.25 -19.68
N LEU A 224 -25.38 -1.15 -18.83
CA LEU A 224 -25.55 -2.58 -18.96
C LEU A 224 -26.37 -3.05 -17.76
N ILE A 225 -27.60 -3.50 -18.01
CA ILE A 225 -28.57 -3.86 -16.98
C ILE A 225 -29.00 -5.33 -17.13
N ILE A 226 -28.85 -6.11 -16.05
CA ILE A 226 -29.26 -7.52 -15.97
C ILE A 226 -30.25 -7.72 -14.80
N ASP A 227 -31.54 -7.85 -15.10
CA ASP A 227 -32.62 -7.75 -14.09
C ASP A 227 -32.69 -8.95 -13.12
N GLU A 228 -32.48 -10.18 -13.60
CA GLU A 228 -32.64 -11.41 -12.80
C GLU A 228 -31.49 -12.43 -12.98
N GLY A 229 -30.44 -12.07 -13.72
CA GLY A 229 -29.38 -12.99 -14.17
C GLY A 229 -27.97 -12.58 -13.78
N ASN A 230 -27.01 -13.33 -14.31
CA ASN A 230 -25.58 -13.16 -14.10
C ASN A 230 -24.90 -12.65 -15.38
N ILE A 231 -23.68 -12.13 -15.23
CA ILE A 231 -22.76 -11.89 -16.34
C ILE A 231 -21.65 -12.96 -16.28
N SER A 232 -21.34 -13.55 -17.43
CA SER A 232 -20.16 -14.39 -17.62
C SER A 232 -19.38 -13.93 -18.84
N ILE A 233 -18.16 -13.43 -18.65
CA ILE A 233 -17.31 -12.95 -19.76
C ILE A 233 -15.96 -13.67 -19.71
N SER A 234 -15.57 -14.27 -20.83
CA SER A 234 -14.23 -14.82 -21.03
C SER A 234 -13.61 -14.18 -22.26
N GLY A 235 -12.48 -13.50 -22.08
CA GLY A 235 -11.79 -12.81 -23.17
C GLY A 235 -10.29 -13.06 -23.12
N HIS A 236 -9.75 -13.53 -24.24
CA HIS A 236 -8.34 -13.88 -24.35
C HIS A 236 -7.74 -13.16 -25.56
N ASP A 237 -6.67 -12.39 -25.35
CA ASP A 237 -5.95 -11.68 -26.41
C ASP A 237 -4.51 -12.17 -26.58
N GLN A 238 -4.27 -12.91 -27.66
CA GLN A 238 -2.93 -13.35 -28.10
C GLN A 238 -2.39 -12.51 -29.25
N ASN A 239 -3.13 -11.50 -29.71
CA ASN A 239 -2.79 -10.81 -30.93
C ASN A 239 -1.67 -9.78 -30.72
N ILE A 240 -0.46 -10.13 -31.14
CA ILE A 240 0.74 -9.29 -31.02
C ILE A 240 0.64 -8.00 -31.86
N THR A 241 -0.21 -7.95 -32.89
CA THR A 241 -0.22 -6.91 -33.92
C THR A 241 -1.25 -5.80 -33.73
N ASN A 242 -2.40 -6.09 -33.11
CA ASN A 242 -3.41 -5.09 -32.72
C ASN A 242 -3.94 -5.41 -31.32
N PRO A 243 -3.07 -5.33 -30.30
CA PRO A 243 -3.32 -5.92 -28.99
C PRO A 243 -4.34 -5.12 -28.16
N SER A 244 -5.12 -5.82 -27.35
CA SER A 244 -6.09 -5.29 -26.40
C SER A 244 -6.04 -6.03 -25.06
N SER A 245 -6.71 -5.49 -24.05
CA SER A 245 -6.93 -6.24 -22.81
C SER A 245 -7.87 -7.42 -23.01
N GLY A 246 -7.77 -8.42 -22.12
CA GLY A 246 -8.60 -9.62 -22.17
C GLY A 246 -10.07 -9.30 -21.97
N VAL A 247 -10.43 -8.60 -20.90
CA VAL A 247 -11.78 -8.08 -20.62
C VAL A 247 -11.69 -6.64 -20.14
N VAL A 248 -12.47 -5.73 -20.72
CA VAL A 248 -12.51 -4.31 -20.34
C VAL A 248 -13.92 -3.82 -20.19
N PHE A 249 -14.19 -3.17 -19.06
CA PHE A 249 -15.30 -2.23 -18.88
C PHE A 249 -14.77 -0.81 -18.74
N GLU A 250 -15.21 0.07 -19.64
CA GLU A 250 -14.78 1.47 -19.64
C GLU A 250 -15.96 2.42 -19.80
N GLY A 251 -16.20 3.29 -18.81
CA GLY A 251 -17.21 4.34 -18.93
C GLY A 251 -18.67 3.84 -18.88
N TYR A 252 -18.97 2.75 -18.18
CA TYR A 252 -20.32 2.18 -18.10
C TYR A 252 -20.95 2.31 -16.72
N ILE A 253 -22.28 2.45 -16.71
CA ILE A 253 -23.11 2.12 -15.55
C ILE A 253 -23.52 0.65 -15.70
N ILE A 254 -23.09 -0.20 -14.77
CA ILE A 254 -23.33 -1.64 -14.80
C ILE A 254 -24.19 -1.99 -13.58
N ASP A 255 -25.38 -2.53 -13.82
CA ASP A 255 -26.31 -2.97 -12.76
C ASP A 255 -26.70 -4.43 -13.01
N VAL A 256 -26.24 -5.32 -12.12
CA VAL A 256 -26.42 -6.76 -12.22
C VAL A 256 -27.06 -7.26 -10.93
N SER A 257 -28.27 -7.80 -11.02
CA SER A 257 -28.94 -8.42 -9.87
C SER A 257 -28.21 -9.66 -9.33
N GLY A 258 -27.57 -10.42 -10.22
CA GLY A 258 -26.80 -11.63 -9.91
C GLY A 258 -25.29 -11.38 -9.78
N ASP A 259 -24.52 -12.40 -10.15
CA ASP A 259 -23.06 -12.39 -10.07
C ASP A 259 -22.43 -11.94 -11.38
N MET A 260 -21.27 -11.28 -11.30
CA MET A 260 -20.39 -11.05 -12.43
C MET A 260 -19.18 -11.99 -12.35
N ASN A 261 -18.98 -12.82 -13.38
CA ASN A 261 -17.83 -13.71 -13.50
C ASN A 261 -17.02 -13.32 -14.73
N LEU A 262 -15.81 -12.83 -14.53
CA LEU A 262 -14.95 -12.28 -15.58
C LEU A 262 -13.61 -13.01 -15.59
N ASN A 263 -13.19 -13.48 -16.76
CA ASN A 263 -11.91 -14.11 -16.97
C ASN A 263 -11.21 -13.48 -18.18
N GLY A 264 -10.23 -12.64 -17.90
CA GLY A 264 -9.47 -11.92 -18.90
C GLY A 264 -8.01 -12.34 -18.92
N SER A 265 -7.45 -12.53 -20.11
CA SER A 265 -6.01 -12.72 -20.26
C SER A 265 -5.50 -12.01 -21.51
N SER A 266 -4.31 -11.42 -21.42
CA SER A 266 -3.65 -10.82 -22.57
C SER A 266 -2.18 -11.16 -22.59
N SER A 267 -1.65 -11.38 -23.79
CA SER A 267 -0.21 -11.53 -24.01
C SER A 267 0.54 -10.24 -23.71
N LYS A 268 -0.05 -9.06 -23.99
CA LYS A 268 0.62 -7.77 -23.93
C LYS A 268 -0.02 -6.73 -23.02
N TYR A 269 -1.33 -6.77 -22.82
CA TYR A 269 -2.06 -5.75 -22.05
C TYR A 269 -2.56 -6.36 -20.75
N SER A 270 -3.51 -5.69 -20.12
CA SER A 270 -4.09 -6.19 -18.90
C SER A 270 -5.04 -7.35 -19.14
N GLY A 271 -5.14 -8.27 -18.18
CA GLY A 271 -6.11 -9.35 -18.22
C GLY A 271 -7.54 -8.82 -18.14
N THR A 272 -7.93 -8.28 -16.98
CA THR A 272 -9.26 -7.71 -16.72
C THR A 272 -9.15 -6.28 -16.22
N VAL A 273 -9.91 -5.34 -16.78
CA VAL A 273 -9.84 -3.91 -16.44
C VAL A 273 -11.22 -3.31 -16.16
N PHE A 274 -11.29 -2.51 -15.09
CA PHE A 274 -12.41 -1.64 -14.77
C PHE A 274 -11.95 -0.20 -14.75
N SER A 275 -12.49 0.62 -15.64
CA SER A 275 -12.11 2.01 -15.79
C SER A 275 -13.33 2.90 -15.86
N ASN A 276 -13.33 4.01 -15.09
CA ASN A 276 -14.35 5.06 -15.15
C ASN A 276 -15.80 4.53 -15.09
N SER A 277 -16.06 3.49 -14.29
CA SER A 277 -17.33 2.75 -14.32
C SER A 277 -18.02 2.74 -12.96
N ASP A 278 -19.35 2.74 -12.98
CA ASP A 278 -20.23 2.61 -11.81
C ASP A 278 -20.86 1.22 -11.83
N ILE A 279 -20.46 0.35 -10.90
CA ILE A 279 -20.77 -1.07 -10.92
C ILE A 279 -21.53 -1.47 -9.66
N THR A 280 -22.70 -2.08 -9.86
CA THR A 280 -23.49 -2.73 -8.79
C THR A 280 -23.71 -4.19 -9.16
N ALA A 281 -23.37 -5.09 -8.24
CA ALA A 281 -23.58 -6.53 -8.41
C ALA A 281 -23.87 -7.25 -7.08
N ARG A 282 -24.37 -8.49 -7.12
CA ARG A 282 -24.42 -9.32 -5.90
C ARG A 282 -23.01 -9.75 -5.49
N ASN A 283 -22.28 -10.40 -6.40
CA ASN A 283 -20.86 -10.72 -6.25
C ASN A 283 -20.11 -10.39 -7.54
N ILE A 284 -18.79 -10.20 -7.42
CA ILE A 284 -17.89 -10.06 -8.56
C ILE A 284 -16.75 -11.07 -8.39
N ASN A 285 -16.50 -11.88 -9.40
CA ASN A 285 -15.34 -12.77 -9.48
C ASN A 285 -14.56 -12.40 -10.74
N ALA A 286 -13.50 -11.61 -10.59
CA ALA A 286 -12.70 -11.09 -11.70
C ALA A 286 -11.28 -11.68 -11.64
N THR A 287 -10.95 -12.48 -12.66
CA THR A 287 -9.62 -13.07 -12.83
C THR A 287 -8.94 -12.43 -14.03
N GLY A 288 -7.66 -12.11 -13.88
CA GLY A 288 -6.89 -11.38 -14.87
C GLY A 288 -5.46 -11.88 -14.98
N PHE A 289 -5.00 -12.20 -16.19
CA PHE A 289 -3.64 -12.63 -16.47
C PHE A 289 -2.95 -11.74 -17.51
N THR A 290 -1.68 -11.42 -17.28
CA THR A 290 -0.79 -10.83 -18.30
C THR A 290 0.45 -11.70 -18.46
N ASP A 291 0.84 -12.03 -19.70
CA ASP A 291 2.00 -12.90 -19.96
C ASP A 291 3.30 -12.11 -20.18
N GLU A 292 3.31 -11.04 -20.99
CA GLU A 292 4.50 -10.19 -21.22
C GLU A 292 4.35 -8.81 -20.57
N GLY A 293 3.17 -8.19 -20.69
CA GLY A 293 2.82 -6.91 -20.08
C GLY A 293 3.53 -5.68 -20.69
N PHE A 294 3.27 -5.42 -21.98
CA PHE A 294 3.75 -4.23 -22.67
C PHE A 294 2.91 -2.99 -22.38
N GLY A 295 3.27 -2.27 -21.32
CA GLY A 295 2.89 -0.87 -21.14
C GLY A 295 3.94 0.09 -21.70
N ASP A 296 3.54 1.17 -22.40
CA ASP A 296 4.40 2.36 -22.52
C ASP A 296 4.64 2.91 -21.10
N ALA A 297 5.69 3.72 -20.86
CA ALA A 297 6.05 4.28 -19.55
C ALA A 297 4.93 5.03 -18.81
N ILE A 298 3.80 5.26 -19.51
CA ILE A 298 2.62 6.02 -19.12
C ILE A 298 1.44 5.09 -18.75
N GLN A 299 1.39 3.85 -19.23
CA GLN A 299 0.28 2.89 -19.02
C GLN A 299 0.75 1.63 -18.30
N SER A 300 0.10 1.27 -17.20
CA SER A 300 0.35 0.01 -16.50
C SER A 300 -0.45 -1.12 -17.16
N ALA A 301 0.20 -2.23 -17.49
CA ALA A 301 -0.45 -3.43 -18.02
C ALA A 301 -0.32 -4.56 -17.00
N GLY A 302 -1.41 -4.95 -16.33
CA GLY A 302 -1.35 -5.94 -15.24
C GLY A 302 -2.39 -7.04 -15.33
N GLY A 303 -2.33 -8.04 -14.46
CA GLY A 303 -3.37 -9.08 -14.41
C GLY A 303 -4.76 -8.45 -14.27
N VAL A 304 -4.99 -7.69 -13.20
CA VAL A 304 -6.22 -6.90 -12.98
C VAL A 304 -5.91 -5.40 -12.84
N GLY A 305 -6.74 -4.57 -13.46
CA GLY A 305 -6.68 -3.12 -13.40
C GLY A 305 -7.94 -2.47 -12.85
N ILE A 306 -7.78 -1.51 -11.95
CA ILE A 306 -8.85 -0.60 -11.54
C ILE A 306 -8.33 0.84 -11.61
N ASP A 307 -8.94 1.69 -12.42
CA ASP A 307 -8.50 3.07 -12.58
C ASP A 307 -9.62 4.08 -12.83
N GLY A 308 -9.26 5.36 -12.89
CA GLY A 308 -10.17 6.45 -13.17
C GLY A 308 -11.11 6.74 -12.01
N PHE A 309 -12.34 7.16 -12.33
CA PHE A 309 -13.41 7.33 -11.34
C PHE A 309 -14.27 6.08 -11.32
N THR A 310 -13.91 5.12 -10.47
CA THR A 310 -14.56 3.80 -10.46
C THR A 310 -15.26 3.54 -9.12
N ASN A 311 -16.55 3.26 -9.19
CA ASN A 311 -17.39 2.93 -8.03
C ASN A 311 -17.83 1.47 -8.13
N ILE A 312 -17.58 0.67 -7.11
CA ILE A 312 -17.99 -0.73 -7.07
C ILE A 312 -18.75 -1.00 -5.78
N THR A 313 -20.02 -1.38 -5.92
CA THR A 313 -20.89 -1.78 -4.81
C THR A 313 -21.28 -3.24 -4.97
N VAL A 314 -21.03 -4.04 -3.93
CA VAL A 314 -21.47 -5.43 -3.85
C VAL A 314 -22.32 -5.68 -2.62
N SER A 315 -23.43 -6.42 -2.77
CA SER A 315 -24.24 -6.84 -1.62
C SER A 315 -23.71 -8.12 -0.94
N GLY A 316 -22.90 -8.89 -1.67
CA GLY A 316 -22.18 -10.06 -1.19
C GLY A 316 -20.69 -9.76 -1.06
N LYS A 317 -19.88 -10.31 -1.97
CA LYS A 317 -18.41 -10.19 -1.95
C LYS A 317 -17.84 -10.03 -3.36
N ALA A 318 -16.78 -9.24 -3.48
CA ALA A 318 -15.98 -9.13 -4.69
C ALA A 318 -14.61 -9.82 -4.49
N ILE A 319 -14.18 -10.59 -5.48
CA ILE A 319 -12.90 -11.29 -5.52
C ILE A 319 -12.20 -10.88 -6.81
N PHE A 320 -11.01 -10.31 -6.68
CA PHE A 320 -10.15 -9.92 -7.78
C PHE A 320 -8.84 -10.70 -7.69
N TYR A 321 -8.54 -11.50 -8.70
CA TYR A 321 -7.30 -12.25 -8.83
C TYR A 321 -6.52 -11.74 -10.04
N GLY A 322 -5.38 -11.10 -9.81
CA GLY A 322 -4.51 -10.62 -10.86
C GLY A 322 -3.14 -11.28 -10.81
N GLU A 323 -2.69 -11.86 -11.92
CA GLU A 323 -1.38 -12.49 -12.01
C GLU A 323 -0.61 -11.98 -13.23
N SER A 324 0.64 -11.63 -13.00
CA SER A 324 1.62 -11.40 -14.03
C SER A 324 2.55 -12.59 -14.15
N ARG A 325 2.52 -13.22 -15.33
CA ARG A 325 3.37 -14.35 -15.71
C ARG A 325 4.65 -13.90 -16.42
N SER A 326 4.86 -12.59 -16.52
CA SER A 326 6.05 -12.01 -17.12
C SER A 326 7.28 -12.35 -16.26
N GLN A 327 8.30 -12.91 -16.91
CA GLN A 327 9.60 -13.14 -16.28
C GLN A 327 10.41 -11.85 -16.36
N PHE A 328 11.05 -11.47 -15.25
CA PHE A 328 11.85 -10.25 -15.09
C PHE A 328 12.64 -9.88 -16.37
N ILE A 329 12.30 -8.75 -16.99
CA ILE A 329 13.09 -8.19 -18.10
C ILE A 329 14.09 -7.20 -17.50
N PRO A 330 15.40 -7.50 -17.49
CA PRO A 330 16.39 -6.62 -16.88
C PRO A 330 16.36 -5.20 -17.48
N GLU A 331 16.53 -4.20 -16.59
CA GLU A 331 16.47 -2.74 -16.83
C GLU A 331 17.28 -2.26 -18.06
N ASN A 332 18.28 -3.02 -18.48
CA ASN A 332 19.20 -2.66 -19.55
C ASN A 332 18.64 -2.74 -20.98
N LYS A 333 17.38 -3.11 -21.18
CA LYS A 333 16.75 -3.10 -22.52
C LYS A 333 15.80 -1.93 -22.78
N PHE A 334 15.36 -1.18 -21.76
CA PHE A 334 14.46 -0.04 -21.95
C PHE A 334 14.70 1.05 -20.90
N GLN A 335 15.20 2.21 -21.32
CA GLN A 335 15.25 3.40 -20.46
C GLN A 335 13.82 3.88 -20.19
N GLY A 336 13.25 3.46 -19.06
CA GLY A 336 11.89 3.79 -18.64
C GLY A 336 11.21 2.72 -17.79
N GLY A 337 11.68 1.46 -17.83
CA GLY A 337 11.16 0.32 -17.05
C GLY A 337 9.69 0.03 -17.29
N MET A 338 9.39 -1.03 -18.05
CA MET A 338 8.00 -1.46 -18.27
C MET A 338 7.57 -2.34 -17.07
N TYR A 339 6.40 -2.07 -16.49
CA TYR A 339 5.92 -2.77 -15.29
C TYR A 339 4.65 -3.54 -15.60
N SER A 340 4.74 -4.85 -15.36
CA SER A 340 3.63 -5.77 -15.55
C SER A 340 3.20 -6.33 -14.20
N PRO A 341 2.46 -5.58 -13.36
CA PRO A 341 2.10 -6.07 -12.03
C PRO A 341 0.99 -7.12 -12.10
N GLY A 342 0.85 -7.91 -11.04
CA GLY A 342 -0.35 -8.74 -10.88
C GLY A 342 -1.60 -7.88 -10.86
N MET A 343 -1.53 -6.73 -10.16
CA MET A 343 -2.60 -5.75 -10.11
C MET A 343 -2.09 -4.32 -10.20
N TYR A 344 -2.82 -3.44 -10.87
CA TYR A 344 -2.62 -2.00 -10.75
C TYR A 344 -3.90 -1.29 -10.29
N ILE A 345 -3.69 -0.26 -9.48
CA ILE A 345 -4.74 0.59 -8.95
C ILE A 345 -4.34 2.04 -9.24
N GLY A 346 -5.10 2.67 -10.12
CA GLY A 346 -4.71 3.94 -10.75
C GLY A 346 -3.62 3.76 -11.81
N THR A 347 -3.43 4.77 -12.65
CA THR A 347 -2.42 4.80 -13.72
C THR A 347 -1.43 5.93 -13.48
N ILE A 348 -0.20 5.81 -13.99
CA ILE A 348 0.94 6.69 -13.64
C ILE A 348 0.82 8.12 -14.23
N SER A 349 0.00 8.36 -15.26
CA SER A 349 0.00 9.64 -15.99
C SER A 349 -1.40 10.24 -16.28
N LEU A 350 -2.46 9.50 -15.96
CA LEU A 350 -3.82 10.04 -15.97
C LEU A 350 -4.06 10.69 -14.59
N GLY A 351 -4.94 11.69 -14.50
CA GLY A 351 -5.15 12.49 -13.29
C GLY A 351 -5.59 11.68 -12.04
N PRO A 352 -6.03 12.35 -10.96
CA PRO A 352 -6.36 11.65 -9.71
C PRO A 352 -7.38 10.53 -9.97
N THR A 353 -7.09 9.33 -9.46
CA THR A 353 -8.03 8.21 -9.48
C THR A 353 -8.74 8.16 -8.13
N VAL A 354 -10.07 7.98 -8.20
CA VAL A 354 -10.93 7.90 -7.02
C VAL A 354 -11.69 6.60 -7.13
N ILE A 355 -11.45 5.70 -6.19
CA ILE A 355 -12.06 4.39 -6.16
C ILE A 355 -12.92 4.29 -4.92
N ASN A 356 -14.21 4.03 -5.09
CA ASN A 356 -15.11 3.81 -3.96
C ASN A 356 -15.60 2.37 -3.99
N LEU A 357 -15.31 1.64 -2.93
CA LEU A 357 -15.64 0.23 -2.76
C LEU A 357 -16.62 0.09 -1.59
N ASN A 358 -17.77 -0.53 -1.82
CA ASN A 358 -18.79 -0.73 -0.79
C ASN A 358 -19.20 -2.21 -0.71
N GLY A 359 -19.02 -2.83 0.44
CA GLY A 359 -19.18 -4.28 0.66
C GLY A 359 -17.87 -4.99 1.04
N GLY A 360 -17.79 -6.31 0.87
CA GLY A 360 -16.58 -7.09 1.14
C GLY A 360 -15.72 -7.34 -0.11
N PHE A 361 -14.40 -7.21 0.02
CA PHE A 361 -13.47 -7.31 -1.13
C PHE A 361 -12.22 -8.13 -0.79
N ASP A 362 -11.88 -9.09 -1.63
CA ASP A 362 -10.59 -9.78 -1.63
C ASP A 362 -9.84 -9.46 -2.93
N PHE A 363 -8.63 -8.94 -2.78
CA PHE A 363 -7.70 -8.68 -3.86
C PHE A 363 -6.50 -9.60 -3.68
N THR A 364 -6.17 -10.38 -4.70
CA THR A 364 -4.99 -11.26 -4.71
C THR A 364 -4.16 -10.94 -5.95
N ALA A 365 -2.93 -10.48 -5.72
CA ALA A 365 -2.00 -10.09 -6.76
C ALA A 365 -0.75 -10.97 -6.72
N LYS A 366 -0.38 -11.56 -7.85
CA LYS A 366 0.84 -12.36 -8.00
C LYS A 366 1.73 -11.83 -9.11
N SER A 367 3.05 -11.83 -8.91
CA SER A 367 3.99 -11.44 -9.95
C SER A 367 5.35 -12.13 -9.81
N GLY A 368 5.91 -12.55 -10.95
CA GLY A 368 7.25 -13.17 -11.01
C GLY A 368 8.39 -12.19 -11.31
N GLY A 369 8.12 -11.11 -12.04
CA GLY A 369 9.15 -10.22 -12.61
C GLY A 369 8.96 -8.72 -12.37
N SER A 370 7.91 -8.33 -11.65
CA SER A 370 7.54 -6.93 -11.36
C SER A 370 6.84 -6.85 -10.00
N ALA A 371 6.55 -5.65 -9.50
CA ALA A 371 5.74 -5.48 -8.30
C ALA A 371 4.42 -6.28 -8.38
N ALA A 372 3.99 -6.95 -7.31
CA ALA A 372 2.69 -7.65 -7.34
C ALA A 372 1.53 -6.65 -7.47
N VAL A 373 1.57 -5.56 -6.70
CA VAL A 373 0.63 -4.45 -6.76
C VAL A 373 1.36 -3.15 -7.06
N VAL A 374 0.87 -2.40 -8.04
CA VAL A 374 1.30 -1.02 -8.29
C VAL A 374 0.15 -0.07 -8.00
N PHE A 375 0.43 0.96 -7.23
CA PHE A 375 -0.45 2.12 -7.12
C PHE A 375 0.11 3.27 -7.97
N GLY A 376 -0.70 3.77 -8.90
CA GLY A 376 -0.29 4.83 -9.83
C GLY A 376 -0.61 6.26 -9.35
N ASN A 377 0.28 7.22 -9.63
CA ASN A 377 0.14 8.70 -9.57
C ASN A 377 -0.18 9.40 -8.23
N ASP A 378 -0.06 10.73 -8.25
CA ASP A 378 -0.19 11.63 -7.10
C ASP A 378 -1.65 11.71 -6.57
N ASN A 379 -1.84 11.44 -5.27
CA ASN A 379 -3.09 11.61 -4.51
C ASN A 379 -4.24 10.65 -4.87
N GLN A 380 -3.95 9.36 -4.81
CA GLN A 380 -4.95 8.30 -4.87
C GLN A 380 -5.80 8.27 -3.60
N LYS A 381 -7.12 8.16 -3.77
CA LYS A 381 -8.05 7.92 -2.67
C LYS A 381 -8.86 6.66 -2.93
N ILE A 382 -8.74 5.68 -2.04
CA ILE A 382 -9.69 4.56 -1.95
C ILE A 382 -10.59 4.78 -0.75
N THR A 383 -11.90 4.82 -1.00
CA THR A 383 -12.90 4.77 0.07
C THR A 383 -13.39 3.34 0.22
N MET A 384 -13.31 2.81 1.44
CA MET A 384 -13.75 1.47 1.82
C MET A 384 -14.93 1.58 2.79
N SER A 385 -16.12 1.13 2.39
CA SER A 385 -17.34 1.23 3.19
C SER A 385 -17.99 -0.13 3.46
N ASN A 386 -18.38 -0.39 4.71
CA ASN A 386 -19.24 -1.50 5.11
C ASN A 386 -18.72 -2.91 4.74
N GLY A 387 -17.52 -3.27 5.20
CA GLY A 387 -17.04 -4.63 4.97
C GLY A 387 -15.59 -4.89 5.38
N VAL A 388 -15.13 -6.07 5.02
CA VAL A 388 -13.73 -6.50 5.18
C VAL A 388 -13.05 -6.47 3.83
N TYR A 389 -11.89 -5.84 3.79
CA TYR A 389 -11.04 -5.68 2.61
C TYR A 389 -9.75 -6.44 2.87
N SER A 390 -9.38 -7.36 1.99
CA SER A 390 -8.13 -8.11 2.09
C SER A 390 -7.32 -7.92 0.83
N PHE A 391 -6.09 -7.41 0.95
CA PHE A 391 -5.11 -7.33 -0.11
C PHE A 391 -3.99 -8.32 0.14
N THR A 392 -3.88 -9.34 -0.70
CA THR A 392 -2.80 -10.32 -0.67
C THR A 392 -1.89 -10.10 -1.86
N ALA A 393 -0.60 -9.83 -1.60
CA ALA A 393 0.40 -9.59 -2.63
C ALA A 393 1.57 -10.57 -2.48
N GLU A 394 1.82 -11.35 -3.53
CA GLU A 394 2.90 -12.34 -3.57
C GLU A 394 3.83 -12.01 -4.74
N SER A 395 5.12 -11.84 -4.44
CA SER A 395 6.13 -11.58 -5.47
C SER A 395 7.37 -12.43 -5.25
N THR A 396 7.87 -13.07 -6.31
CA THR A 396 9.05 -13.94 -6.24
C THR A 396 10.35 -13.27 -6.71
N GLY A 397 10.26 -12.16 -7.46
CA GLY A 397 11.41 -11.49 -8.09
C GLY A 397 11.50 -9.97 -7.91
N ALA A 398 10.49 -9.33 -7.30
CA ALA A 398 10.42 -7.88 -7.08
C ALA A 398 9.59 -7.57 -5.83
N GLU A 399 9.32 -6.30 -5.55
CA GLU A 399 8.53 -5.87 -4.40
C GLU A 399 7.07 -6.37 -4.40
N ALA A 400 6.40 -6.44 -3.24
CA ALA A 400 4.96 -6.76 -3.21
C ALA A 400 4.10 -5.55 -3.57
N PHE A 401 4.39 -4.40 -2.98
CA PHE A 401 3.69 -3.14 -3.22
C PHE A 401 4.67 -2.04 -3.62
N ASN A 402 4.35 -1.32 -4.69
CA ASN A 402 5.10 -0.18 -5.18
C ASN A 402 4.18 1.04 -5.39
N LEU A 403 4.62 2.22 -4.93
CA LEU A 403 3.99 3.51 -5.28
C LEU A 403 4.76 4.11 -6.48
N ARG A 404 4.17 4.10 -7.67
CA ARG A 404 4.77 4.65 -8.90
C ARG A 404 4.15 5.98 -9.28
N ALA A 405 4.98 6.94 -9.67
CA ALA A 405 4.56 8.22 -10.21
C ALA A 405 5.52 8.72 -11.30
N GLU A 406 5.14 9.79 -12.02
CA GLU A 406 6.01 10.41 -13.00
C GLU A 406 7.35 10.86 -12.36
N LEU A 407 8.46 10.70 -13.09
CA LEU A 407 9.87 10.86 -12.66
C LEU A 407 10.23 12.24 -12.02
N TYR A 408 9.28 13.16 -11.88
CA TYR A 408 9.48 14.53 -11.38
C TYR A 408 8.48 14.96 -10.29
N SER A 409 7.56 14.10 -9.84
CA SER A 409 6.44 14.52 -8.98
C SER A 409 6.79 14.69 -7.49
N SER A 410 5.93 15.44 -6.77
CA SER A 410 6.09 15.98 -5.41
C SER A 410 5.90 14.95 -4.28
N ASP A 411 5.60 15.40 -3.07
CA ASP A 411 5.16 14.53 -1.98
C ASP A 411 3.88 13.77 -2.39
N ARG A 412 3.83 12.47 -2.08
CA ARG A 412 2.78 11.52 -2.48
C ARG A 412 2.25 10.77 -1.27
N SER A 413 0.95 10.52 -1.27
CA SER A 413 0.34 9.56 -0.36
C SER A 413 -0.70 8.73 -1.08
N PHE A 414 -0.81 7.49 -0.64
CA PHE A 414 -1.95 6.65 -0.93
C PHE A 414 -2.92 6.73 0.24
N ASP A 415 -4.08 7.34 0.00
CA ASP A 415 -5.04 7.68 1.05
C ASP A 415 -6.14 6.62 1.10
N PHE A 416 -6.18 5.87 2.19
CA PHE A 416 -7.26 4.93 2.50
C PHE A 416 -8.24 5.59 3.46
N ALA A 417 -9.50 5.75 3.02
CA ALA A 417 -10.58 6.30 3.83
C ALA A 417 -11.53 5.16 4.21
N LEU A 418 -11.58 4.83 5.50
CA LEU A 418 -12.42 3.75 6.03
C LEU A 418 -13.73 4.32 6.55
N ASN A 419 -14.83 3.64 6.27
CA ASN A 419 -16.15 3.95 6.81
C ASN A 419 -16.82 2.66 7.28
N ASN A 420 -16.64 2.36 8.58
CA ASN A 420 -17.12 1.12 9.19
C ASN A 420 -16.57 -0.12 8.46
N ALA A 421 -15.25 -0.16 8.28
CA ALA A 421 -14.55 -1.17 7.51
C ALA A 421 -13.32 -1.73 8.25
N THR A 422 -12.90 -2.93 7.88
CA THR A 422 -11.61 -3.50 8.28
C THR A 422 -10.76 -3.73 7.06
N PHE A 423 -9.53 -3.22 7.04
CA PHE A 423 -8.60 -3.35 5.93
C PHE A 423 -7.38 -4.19 6.33
N ASN A 424 -7.16 -5.30 5.64
CA ASN A 424 -6.05 -6.21 5.85
C ASN A 424 -5.12 -6.18 4.63
N ILE A 425 -3.82 -6.00 4.85
CA ILE A 425 -2.78 -6.10 3.83
C ILE A 425 -1.84 -7.22 4.23
N ASN A 426 -1.64 -8.20 3.34
CA ASN A 426 -0.74 -9.32 3.50
C ASN A 426 0.25 -9.34 2.33
N ALA A 427 1.53 -9.20 2.60
CA ALA A 427 2.58 -9.24 1.59
C ALA A 427 3.64 -10.30 1.93
N THR A 428 3.95 -11.15 0.95
CA THR A 428 5.01 -12.14 1.05
C THR A 428 5.95 -12.00 -0.14
N VAL A 429 7.23 -11.75 0.16
CA VAL A 429 8.28 -11.55 -0.84
C VAL A 429 9.50 -12.40 -0.48
N ASN A 430 10.29 -12.80 -1.48
CA ASN A 430 11.57 -13.47 -1.23
C ASN A 430 12.69 -12.44 -1.00
N ASP A 431 13.44 -12.08 -2.05
CA ASP A 431 14.61 -11.17 -1.97
C ASP A 431 14.30 -9.75 -2.49
N ALA A 432 13.23 -9.14 -1.98
CA ALA A 432 12.86 -7.75 -2.28
C ALA A 432 12.04 -7.15 -1.11
N PRO A 433 11.86 -5.82 -1.05
CA PRO A 433 11.01 -5.22 -0.03
C PRO A 433 9.56 -5.66 -0.24
N GLY A 434 8.82 -5.93 0.84
CA GLY A 434 7.38 -6.04 0.74
C GLY A 434 6.76 -4.72 0.30
N PHE A 435 7.07 -3.63 1.01
CA PHE A 435 6.67 -2.28 0.62
C PHE A 435 7.90 -1.48 0.18
N TYR A 436 7.87 -0.94 -1.04
CA TYR A 436 8.94 -0.12 -1.59
C TYR A 436 8.39 1.22 -2.08
N PHE A 437 8.32 2.20 -1.17
CA PHE A 437 7.69 3.50 -1.45
C PHE A 437 8.69 4.66 -1.42
N ALA A 438 9.79 4.49 -0.69
CA ALA A 438 10.69 5.59 -0.37
C ALA A 438 11.69 5.92 -1.50
N ASP A 439 11.89 5.01 -2.47
CA ASP A 439 12.84 5.15 -3.57
C ASP A 439 12.11 4.94 -4.92
N ASN A 440 12.27 5.91 -5.83
CA ASN A 440 11.45 6.04 -7.05
C ASN A 440 12.26 5.83 -8.34
N GLY A 441 13.14 4.83 -8.34
CA GLY A 441 13.55 4.12 -9.55
C GLY A 441 14.73 4.71 -10.34
N THR A 442 15.58 3.79 -10.80
CA THR A 442 16.52 3.84 -11.94
C THR A 442 17.66 4.88 -11.96
N ASN A 443 17.66 5.94 -11.14
CA ASN A 443 18.74 6.95 -11.14
C ASN A 443 19.21 7.41 -9.74
N GLY A 444 18.82 6.72 -8.66
CA GLY A 444 19.23 7.10 -7.31
C GLY A 444 18.67 8.45 -6.86
N THR A 445 17.48 8.84 -7.33
CA THR A 445 16.79 10.02 -6.79
C THR A 445 16.45 9.76 -5.33
N SER A 446 17.22 10.43 -4.48
CA SER A 446 17.33 10.17 -3.04
C SER A 446 15.97 10.18 -2.32
N ILE A 447 15.78 9.19 -1.44
CA ILE A 447 14.78 9.09 -0.37
C ILE A 447 14.56 10.39 0.44
N THR A 448 15.46 11.35 0.29
CA THR A 448 15.47 12.67 0.93
C THR A 448 14.67 13.75 0.20
N LYS A 449 14.22 13.54 -1.04
CA LYS A 449 13.57 14.60 -1.82
C LYS A 449 12.06 14.69 -1.61
N TYR A 450 11.37 13.56 -1.52
CA TYR A 450 9.92 13.48 -1.47
C TYR A 450 9.44 12.56 -0.35
N THR A 451 8.31 12.91 0.24
CA THR A 451 7.59 12.06 1.16
C THR A 451 6.61 11.18 0.38
N ASN A 452 6.69 9.87 0.48
CA ASN A 452 5.85 8.85 -0.11
C ASN A 452 5.42 7.81 0.94
N GLY A 453 4.14 7.52 1.04
CA GLY A 453 3.68 6.44 1.90
C GLY A 453 2.17 6.32 2.02
N LEU A 454 1.72 5.79 3.16
CA LEU A 454 0.33 5.42 3.39
C LEU A 454 -0.32 6.36 4.39
N LYS A 455 -1.57 6.75 4.11
CA LYS A 455 -2.42 7.48 5.07
C LYS A 455 -3.73 6.76 5.27
N PHE A 456 -4.15 6.67 6.53
CA PHE A 456 -5.38 6.04 6.95
C PHE A 456 -6.26 7.06 7.67
N SER A 457 -7.53 7.09 7.32
CA SER A 457 -8.50 8.03 7.88
C SER A 457 -9.90 7.42 8.01
N GLY A 458 -10.77 8.06 8.77
CA GLY A 458 -12.18 7.66 8.91
C GLY A 458 -12.38 6.72 10.10
N ASN A 459 -13.31 5.77 10.00
CA ASN A 459 -13.66 4.85 11.09
C ASN A 459 -13.46 3.39 10.65
N GLY A 460 -12.61 2.65 11.34
CA GLY A 460 -12.28 1.26 10.99
C GLY A 460 -10.91 0.81 11.46
N ASP A 461 -10.61 -0.47 11.27
CA ASP A 461 -9.33 -1.07 11.67
C ASP A 461 -8.46 -1.37 10.45
N VAL A 462 -7.14 -1.20 10.59
CA VAL A 462 -6.14 -1.49 9.56
C VAL A 462 -5.11 -2.46 10.11
N ASN A 463 -4.90 -3.58 9.42
CA ASN A 463 -3.93 -4.62 9.76
C ASN A 463 -2.96 -4.82 8.60
N ILE A 464 -1.66 -4.68 8.84
CA ILE A 464 -0.61 -4.85 7.85
C ILE A 464 0.31 -5.97 8.31
N TYR A 465 0.47 -7.00 7.47
CA TYR A 465 1.42 -8.09 7.66
C TYR A 465 2.32 -8.18 6.43
N VAL A 466 3.63 -8.09 6.64
CA VAL A 466 4.62 -8.10 5.57
C VAL A 466 5.79 -9.00 5.95
N ASN A 467 6.22 -9.88 5.05
CA ASN A 467 7.35 -10.77 5.27
C ASN A 467 8.30 -10.78 4.07
N ASN A 468 9.61 -10.71 4.33
CA ASN A 468 10.64 -11.00 3.32
C ASN A 468 11.88 -11.70 3.90
N ASP A 469 12.71 -12.25 3.01
CA ASP A 469 13.99 -12.88 3.34
C ASP A 469 15.10 -12.25 2.49
N SER A 470 15.51 -11.04 2.88
CA SER A 470 16.58 -10.30 2.20
C SER A 470 17.55 -9.69 3.21
N SER A 471 18.85 -9.91 3.02
CA SER A 471 19.89 -9.34 3.89
C SER A 471 20.09 -7.84 3.69
N ASP A 472 19.78 -7.35 2.48
CA ASP A 472 20.17 -6.01 2.04
C ASP A 472 18.96 -5.08 1.85
N LYS A 473 17.74 -5.63 1.91
CA LYS A 473 16.50 -4.91 1.61
C LYS A 473 15.51 -5.02 2.79
N PRO A 474 15.07 -3.90 3.37
CA PRO A 474 14.08 -3.93 4.44
C PRO A 474 12.76 -4.54 4.01
N THR A 475 12.00 -5.17 4.92
CA THR A 475 10.66 -5.69 4.62
C THR A 475 9.70 -4.55 4.26
N MET A 476 9.79 -3.45 5.00
CA MET A 476 9.08 -2.20 4.71
C MET A 476 10.10 -1.07 4.55
N LEU A 477 10.19 -0.50 3.35
CA LEU A 477 10.96 0.70 3.06
C LEU A 477 10.02 1.86 2.69
N ILE A 478 9.71 2.68 3.68
CA ILE A 478 8.74 3.78 3.57
C ILE A 478 9.31 5.07 4.16
N ASN A 479 8.67 6.20 3.93
CA ASN A 479 9.00 7.44 4.65
C ASN A 479 7.76 8.22 5.14
N GLN A 480 6.57 7.64 4.95
CA GLN A 480 5.33 8.13 5.54
C GLN A 480 4.43 6.96 5.94
N LEU A 481 3.96 7.04 7.18
CA LEU A 481 2.85 6.26 7.71
C LEU A 481 2.03 7.20 8.59
N ASP A 482 0.75 7.40 8.25
CA ASP A 482 -0.11 8.35 8.97
C ASP A 482 -1.45 7.69 9.30
N ASN A 483 -1.84 7.70 10.56
CA ASN A 483 -3.16 7.25 11.01
C ASN A 483 -3.81 8.22 12.00
N LYS A 484 -3.35 9.47 12.07
CA LYS A 484 -3.87 10.44 13.06
C LYS A 484 -5.36 10.73 12.89
N ASP A 485 -5.86 10.59 11.67
CA ASP A 485 -7.25 10.83 11.28
C ASP A 485 -8.08 9.53 11.25
N LEU A 486 -7.49 8.40 11.69
CA LEU A 486 -8.16 7.11 11.82
C LEU A 486 -8.75 6.97 13.23
N VAL A 487 -10.07 6.83 13.30
CA VAL A 487 -10.80 6.39 14.48
C VAL A 487 -10.88 4.87 14.42
N GLY A 488 -9.91 4.20 15.04
CA GLY A 488 -9.78 2.75 15.07
C GLY A 488 -8.32 2.34 15.28
N ASN A 489 -7.99 1.07 15.07
CA ASN A 489 -6.66 0.56 15.33
C ASN A 489 -5.83 0.49 14.04
N LEU A 490 -4.56 0.89 14.11
CA LEU A 490 -3.55 0.53 13.12
C LEU A 490 -2.60 -0.51 13.73
N THR A 491 -2.54 -1.70 13.13
CA THR A 491 -1.61 -2.76 13.50
C THR A 491 -0.66 -3.05 12.35
N VAL A 492 0.65 -3.02 12.60
CA VAL A 492 1.70 -3.35 11.61
C VAL A 492 2.59 -4.46 12.16
N ASN A 493 2.78 -5.52 11.39
CA ASN A 493 3.69 -6.62 11.70
C ASN A 493 4.60 -6.87 10.49
N ALA A 494 5.90 -6.62 10.64
CA ALA A 494 6.90 -6.87 9.61
C ALA A 494 7.94 -7.88 10.11
N VAL A 495 8.28 -8.85 9.25
CA VAL A 495 9.30 -9.86 9.54
C VAL A 495 10.33 -9.88 8.41
N ASN A 496 11.60 -9.73 8.77
CA ASN A 496 12.75 -9.94 7.89
C ASN A 496 13.61 -11.08 8.41
N GLU A 497 13.92 -12.06 7.57
CA GLU A 497 14.79 -13.16 7.98
C GLU A 497 16.28 -12.77 8.12
N SER A 498 16.73 -11.65 7.54
CA SER A 498 18.16 -11.26 7.53
C SER A 498 18.45 -9.76 7.71
N GLY A 499 17.75 -8.88 7.00
CA GLY A 499 17.89 -7.42 7.02
C GLY A 499 16.96 -6.71 8.00
N ASP A 500 16.74 -5.40 7.83
CA ASP A 500 15.81 -4.63 8.67
C ASP A 500 14.34 -5.04 8.43
N ALA A 501 13.51 -5.14 9.46
CA ALA A 501 12.09 -5.40 9.24
C ALA A 501 11.35 -4.13 8.79
N ILE A 502 11.41 -3.06 9.60
CA ILE A 502 10.80 -1.78 9.26
C ILE A 502 11.88 -0.71 9.17
N TYR A 503 11.98 -0.06 8.00
CA TYR A 503 12.84 1.10 7.80
C TYR A 503 12.01 2.30 7.34
N ILE A 504 11.96 3.34 8.19
CA ILE A 504 11.32 4.62 7.93
C ILE A 504 12.40 5.70 7.87
N GLY A 505 12.76 6.17 6.67
CA GLY A 505 13.90 7.09 6.52
C GLY A 505 13.84 8.08 5.36
N GLY A 506 14.82 8.97 5.28
CA GLY A 506 14.87 10.06 4.30
C GLY A 506 13.99 11.25 4.69
N ARG A 507 13.12 11.73 3.78
CA ARG A 507 12.21 12.86 4.06
C ARG A 507 10.95 12.41 4.81
N VAL A 508 11.18 11.94 6.04
CA VAL A 508 10.13 11.35 6.89
C VAL A 508 9.03 12.37 7.23
N ASN A 509 7.79 11.91 7.15
CA ASN A 509 6.61 12.64 7.59
C ASN A 509 5.57 11.65 8.12
N THR A 510 5.83 11.17 9.33
CA THR A 510 5.07 10.09 9.97
C THR A 510 4.36 10.64 11.20
N SER A 511 3.06 10.37 11.28
CA SER A 511 2.19 10.80 12.39
C SER A 511 1.36 9.61 12.82
N LEU A 512 1.82 8.96 13.88
CA LEU A 512 1.22 7.75 14.41
C LEU A 512 0.49 8.07 15.71
N LEU A 513 -0.76 7.59 15.82
CA LEU A 513 -1.60 7.76 16.99
C LEU A 513 -2.24 6.42 17.38
N ASN A 514 -2.04 5.97 18.61
CA ASN A 514 -2.63 4.71 19.12
C ASN A 514 -2.36 3.48 18.23
N ALA A 515 -1.23 3.45 17.52
CA ALA A 515 -0.84 2.35 16.65
C ALA A 515 -0.04 1.27 17.41
N THR A 516 -0.17 0.02 16.98
CA THR A 516 0.66 -1.11 17.44
C THR A 516 1.56 -1.56 16.29
N ILE A 517 2.88 -1.44 16.45
CA ILE A 517 3.86 -1.71 15.39
C ILE A 517 4.88 -2.72 15.90
N SER A 518 5.04 -3.82 15.16
CA SER A 518 5.98 -4.90 15.46
C SER A 518 6.92 -5.12 14.28
N GLY A 519 8.23 -5.14 14.55
CA GLY A 519 9.27 -5.44 13.57
C GLY A 519 10.23 -6.50 14.10
N VAL A 520 10.41 -7.60 13.36
CA VAL A 520 11.27 -8.72 13.74
C VAL A 520 12.35 -8.94 12.67
N SER A 521 13.62 -8.84 13.05
CA SER A 521 14.76 -9.23 12.20
C SER A 521 15.43 -10.49 12.75
N HIS A 522 15.42 -11.60 12.02
CA HIS A 522 16.12 -12.82 12.44
C HIS A 522 17.64 -12.79 12.14
N GLY A 523 18.16 -11.73 11.52
CA GLY A 523 19.56 -11.61 11.11
C GLY A 523 20.34 -10.44 11.72
N GLN A 524 21.02 -9.68 10.86
CA GLN A 524 21.90 -8.57 11.24
C GLN A 524 21.18 -7.23 11.28
N GLY A 525 20.05 -7.10 10.58
CA GLY A 525 19.25 -5.87 10.58
C GLY A 525 18.52 -5.66 11.90
N SER A 526 17.76 -4.58 11.97
CA SER A 526 17.02 -4.16 13.15
C SER A 526 15.53 -4.48 13.02
N GLY A 527 14.85 -4.62 14.15
CA GLY A 527 13.40 -4.78 14.15
C GLY A 527 12.71 -3.54 13.56
N ILE A 528 12.98 -2.37 14.16
CA ILE A 528 12.40 -1.09 13.71
C ILE A 528 13.49 -0.03 13.61
N VAL A 529 13.52 0.71 12.50
CA VAL A 529 14.43 1.84 12.28
C VAL A 529 13.63 3.07 11.85
N PHE A 530 13.77 4.16 12.60
CA PHE A 530 13.46 5.52 12.15
C PHE A 530 14.78 6.27 11.95
N ALA A 531 15.09 6.61 10.70
CA ALA A 531 16.31 7.28 10.31
C ALA A 531 15.99 8.64 9.66
N THR A 532 15.89 9.67 10.51
CA THR A 532 15.54 11.03 10.09
C THR A 532 16.77 11.83 9.65
N THR A 533 16.62 12.65 8.61
CA THR A 533 17.66 13.60 8.15
C THR A 533 17.30 15.04 8.59
N PRO A 534 18.20 16.02 8.49
CA PRO A 534 17.88 17.43 8.80
C PRO A 534 16.71 18.00 7.97
N GLU A 535 16.43 17.42 6.79
CA GLU A 535 15.35 17.83 5.88
C GLU A 535 13.96 17.24 6.24
N VAL A 536 13.85 16.54 7.37
CA VAL A 536 12.62 15.89 7.84
C VAL A 536 11.55 16.89 8.24
N LYS A 537 10.30 16.56 7.91
CA LYS A 537 9.13 17.38 8.29
C LYS A 537 8.72 17.14 9.73
N LEU A 538 8.49 15.87 10.10
CA LEU A 538 7.96 15.49 11.41
C LEU A 538 8.02 13.97 11.63
N VAL A 539 8.39 13.54 12.83
CA VAL A 539 8.09 12.21 13.37
C VAL A 539 7.34 12.38 14.69
N SER A 540 6.02 12.17 14.66
CA SER A 540 5.17 12.24 15.86
C SER A 540 4.66 10.84 16.19
N LEU A 541 5.03 10.35 17.37
CA LEU A 541 4.69 9.03 17.88
C LEU A 541 3.85 9.21 19.16
N ASN A 542 2.55 9.41 19.02
CA ASN A 542 1.66 9.67 20.16
C ASN A 542 0.91 8.41 20.59
N SER A 543 1.11 7.98 21.85
CA SER A 543 0.40 6.85 22.45
C SER A 543 0.51 5.54 21.67
N ASN A 544 1.61 5.33 20.95
CA ASN A 544 1.86 4.12 20.17
C ASN A 544 2.58 3.05 21.00
N SER A 545 2.42 1.78 20.63
CA SER A 545 3.19 0.66 21.14
C SER A 545 4.08 0.10 20.04
N LEU A 546 5.39 0.31 20.14
CA LEU A 546 6.39 -0.17 19.17
C LEU A 546 7.19 -1.32 19.81
N SER A 547 7.20 -2.48 19.15
CA SER A 547 7.95 -3.65 19.58
C SER A 547 8.93 -4.08 18.48
N GLY A 548 10.23 -3.95 18.74
CA GLY A 548 11.27 -4.31 17.80
C GLY A 548 12.15 -5.43 18.35
N SER A 549 12.38 -6.49 17.57
CA SER A 549 13.34 -7.54 17.93
C SER A 549 14.35 -7.77 16.81
N SER A 550 15.59 -8.06 17.21
CA SER A 550 16.65 -8.46 16.30
C SER A 550 17.52 -9.57 16.89
N SER A 551 18.00 -10.47 16.03
CA SER A 551 19.01 -11.46 16.43
C SER A 551 20.35 -10.81 16.78
N LYS A 552 20.85 -9.86 15.99
CA LYS A 552 22.20 -9.26 16.17
C LYS A 552 22.28 -7.74 15.99
N GLY A 553 21.31 -7.17 15.28
CA GLY A 553 21.11 -5.73 15.20
C GLY A 553 20.36 -5.22 16.43
N SER A 554 19.86 -3.99 16.36
CA SER A 554 19.10 -3.43 17.47
C SER A 554 17.63 -3.82 17.39
N GLY A 555 16.94 -3.91 18.53
CA GLY A 555 15.49 -4.10 18.52
C GLY A 555 14.79 -2.90 17.87
N ILE A 556 15.04 -1.71 18.41
CA ILE A 556 14.52 -0.43 17.89
C ILE A 556 15.68 0.56 17.75
N GLN A 557 15.72 1.30 16.64
CA GLN A 557 16.62 2.45 16.44
C GLN A 557 15.81 3.68 16.05
N LEU A 558 15.93 4.76 16.83
CA LEU A 558 15.31 6.06 16.56
C LEU A 558 16.41 7.13 16.47
N THR A 559 16.73 7.58 15.26
CA THR A 559 17.91 8.40 14.97
C THR A 559 17.55 9.69 14.21
N GLY A 560 18.12 10.81 14.65
CA GLY A 560 18.14 12.10 13.95
C GLY A 560 17.36 13.23 14.66
N ASN A 561 16.61 14.04 13.91
CA ASN A 561 15.98 15.29 14.39
C ASN A 561 14.44 15.22 14.32
N ASN A 562 13.77 16.10 15.07
CA ASN A 562 12.30 16.30 15.02
C ASN A 562 11.51 15.03 15.33
N ILE A 563 11.97 14.26 16.33
CA ILE A 563 11.30 13.06 16.84
C ILE A 563 10.65 13.40 18.17
N THR A 564 9.33 13.21 18.26
CA THR A 564 8.57 13.36 19.50
C THR A 564 7.81 12.09 19.79
N LEU A 565 8.09 11.47 20.94
CA LEU A 565 7.34 10.34 21.48
C LEU A 565 6.58 10.81 22.72
N THR A 566 5.25 10.85 22.65
CA THR A 566 4.40 11.27 23.76
C THR A 566 3.54 10.13 24.25
N SER A 567 3.67 9.75 25.52
CA SER A 567 2.91 8.66 26.17
C SER A 567 2.95 7.33 25.42
N GLY A 568 4.01 7.08 24.65
CA GLY A 568 4.20 5.86 23.88
C GLY A 568 5.05 4.82 24.61
N ILE A 569 4.96 3.56 24.16
CA ILE A 569 5.73 2.42 24.66
C ILE A 569 6.69 1.98 23.56
N LEU A 570 7.98 1.87 23.90
CA LEU A 570 9.02 1.25 23.08
C LEU A 570 9.50 -0.02 23.79
N THR A 571 9.49 -1.16 23.10
CA THR A 571 10.07 -2.40 23.61
C THR A 571 11.03 -2.98 22.58
N GLY A 572 12.32 -2.83 22.84
CA GLY A 572 13.37 -3.29 21.96
C GLY A 572 14.12 -4.49 22.52
N THR A 573 14.38 -5.51 21.70
CA THR A 573 15.14 -6.70 22.12
C THR A 573 16.22 -7.07 21.10
N ALA A 574 17.47 -7.17 21.54
CA ALA A 574 18.58 -7.75 20.78
C ALA A 574 19.00 -9.08 21.44
N THR A 575 18.74 -10.20 20.79
CA THR A 575 18.82 -11.53 21.43
C THR A 575 20.23 -12.14 21.42
N SER A 576 21.14 -11.65 20.58
CA SER A 576 22.54 -12.05 20.53
C SER A 576 23.42 -10.93 19.97
N GLY A 577 24.74 -11.07 20.07
CA GLY A 577 25.68 -10.08 19.54
C GLY A 577 25.58 -8.73 20.25
N ASN A 578 26.18 -7.71 19.62
CA ASN A 578 26.41 -6.40 20.24
C ASN A 578 25.29 -5.38 20.00
N GLY A 579 24.19 -5.77 19.37
CA GLY A 579 23.03 -4.90 19.16
C GLY A 579 22.41 -4.46 20.49
N SER A 580 21.92 -3.22 20.56
CA SER A 580 21.21 -2.74 21.76
C SER A 580 19.72 -3.06 21.68
N GLY A 581 19.04 -3.20 22.82
CA GLY A 581 17.59 -3.35 22.82
C GLY A 581 16.93 -2.16 22.15
N VAL A 582 17.22 -0.96 22.64
CA VAL A 582 16.80 0.31 22.04
C VAL A 582 18.00 1.24 21.86
N VAL A 583 18.10 1.86 20.67
CA VAL A 583 19.06 2.94 20.38
C VAL A 583 18.28 4.24 20.13
N LEU A 584 18.62 5.27 20.89
CA LEU A 584 18.09 6.63 20.75
C LEU A 584 19.24 7.54 20.37
N THR A 585 19.35 7.89 19.08
CA THR A 585 20.40 8.81 18.62
C THR A 585 19.80 10.19 18.35
N GLY A 586 19.84 11.01 19.38
CA GLY A 586 19.36 12.38 19.49
C GLY A 586 20.01 13.38 18.54
N GLY A 587 19.23 14.40 18.19
CA GLY A 587 19.63 15.56 17.39
C GLY A 587 18.88 16.81 17.88
N SER A 588 18.58 17.75 16.99
CA SER A 588 17.71 18.89 17.31
C SER A 588 16.25 18.44 17.43
N ASN A 589 15.54 18.93 18.45
CA ASN A 589 14.12 18.64 18.71
C ASN A 589 13.82 17.14 18.85
N TYR A 590 14.55 16.45 19.73
CA TYR A 590 14.28 15.06 20.08
C TYR A 590 13.76 14.99 21.50
N THR A 591 12.49 14.59 21.66
CA THR A 591 11.81 14.59 22.96
C THR A 591 11.08 13.29 23.25
N LEU A 592 11.31 12.73 24.44
CA LEU A 592 10.45 11.74 25.07
C LEU A 592 9.62 12.44 26.15
N ASP A 593 8.30 12.27 26.09
CA ASP A 593 7.36 12.96 26.97
C ASP A 593 6.35 11.97 27.56
N GLY A 594 6.53 11.63 28.84
CA GLY A 594 5.75 10.57 29.51
C GLY A 594 5.84 9.20 28.83
N ALA A 595 6.92 8.93 28.10
CA ALA A 595 7.11 7.67 27.37
C ALA A 595 7.66 6.56 28.29
N SER A 596 7.40 5.30 27.93
CA SER A 596 7.98 4.11 28.56
C SER A 596 8.89 3.39 27.55
N VAL A 597 10.17 3.31 27.83
CA VAL A 597 11.18 2.69 26.95
C VAL A 597 11.81 1.52 27.67
N THR A 598 11.66 0.31 27.12
CA THR A 598 12.28 -0.91 27.65
C THR A 598 13.20 -1.51 26.60
N GLY A 599 14.44 -1.80 26.98
CA GLY A 599 15.45 -2.36 26.09
C GLY A 599 16.15 -3.55 26.71
N ASN A 600 16.10 -4.69 26.03
CA ASN A 600 16.80 -5.92 26.43
C ASN A 600 17.90 -6.24 25.42
N ALA A 601 19.11 -6.53 25.89
CA ALA A 601 20.24 -6.90 25.04
C ALA A 601 21.05 -8.05 25.63
N ALA A 602 21.59 -8.89 24.76
CA ALA A 602 22.59 -9.89 25.13
C ALA A 602 23.93 -9.23 25.46
N ASP A 603 24.74 -8.86 24.47
CA ASP A 603 26.07 -8.26 24.70
C ASP A 603 26.11 -6.74 24.46
N GLY A 604 25.07 -6.17 23.83
CA GLY A 604 24.89 -4.73 23.70
C GLY A 604 24.29 -4.07 24.94
N SER A 605 24.12 -2.74 24.91
CA SER A 605 23.39 -2.07 26.00
C SER A 605 21.90 -2.38 25.94
N GLY A 606 21.23 -2.52 27.08
CA GLY A 606 19.77 -2.60 27.10
C GLY A 606 19.17 -1.40 26.37
N ILE A 607 19.58 -0.19 26.78
CA ILE A 607 19.29 1.07 26.10
C ILE A 607 20.57 1.88 25.88
N SER A 608 20.75 2.40 24.67
CA SER A 608 21.84 3.32 24.31
C SER A 608 21.26 4.67 23.87
N VAL A 609 21.58 5.72 24.62
CA VAL A 609 21.27 7.13 24.30
C VAL A 609 22.54 7.79 23.79
N ASN A 610 22.49 8.23 22.54
CA ASN A 610 23.57 8.92 21.83
C ASN A 610 23.04 10.30 21.39
N GLY A 611 23.86 11.35 21.40
CA GLY A 611 23.39 12.70 21.04
C GLY A 611 22.42 13.33 22.05
N THR A 612 21.87 14.50 21.72
CA THR A 612 21.04 15.31 22.63
C THR A 612 19.60 14.79 22.69
N LEU A 613 19.11 14.49 23.90
CA LEU A 613 17.76 13.99 24.16
C LEU A 613 17.08 14.78 25.28
N THR A 614 15.85 15.25 25.06
CA THR A 614 15.01 15.80 26.13
C THR A 614 14.08 14.71 26.67
N VAL A 615 14.03 14.52 28.00
CA VAL A 615 13.12 13.61 28.71
C VAL A 615 12.25 14.37 29.69
N ASN A 616 10.93 14.25 29.55
CA ASN A 616 9.95 15.05 30.29
C ASN A 616 8.83 14.20 30.92
N ASN A 617 8.13 14.82 31.87
CA ASN A 617 6.82 14.40 32.42
C ASN A 617 6.68 12.90 32.72
N GLY A 618 7.54 12.35 33.57
CA GLY A 618 7.43 10.95 34.00
C GLY A 618 7.94 9.92 33.00
N THR A 619 8.78 10.31 32.03
CA THR A 619 9.43 9.37 31.12
C THR A 619 10.21 8.30 31.90
N ALA A 620 9.99 7.04 31.55
CA ALA A 620 10.64 5.87 32.13
C ALA A 620 11.53 5.16 31.10
N VAL A 621 12.77 4.88 31.46
CA VAL A 621 13.79 4.23 30.64
C VAL A 621 14.33 3.03 31.42
N GLU A 622 14.09 1.82 30.93
CA GLU A 622 14.46 0.56 31.58
C GLU A 622 15.33 -0.30 30.66
N GLY A 623 16.61 -0.41 30.99
CA GLY A 623 17.58 -1.17 30.21
C GLY A 623 18.08 -2.42 30.93
N HIS A 624 18.11 -3.54 30.22
CA HIS A 624 18.60 -4.83 30.71
C HIS A 624 19.66 -5.41 29.77
N ALA A 625 20.85 -5.65 30.28
CA ALA A 625 21.93 -6.33 29.58
C ALA A 625 22.29 -7.65 30.28
N THR A 626 22.11 -8.77 29.58
CA THR A 626 22.37 -10.11 30.15
C THR A 626 23.81 -10.59 29.98
N GLY A 627 24.63 -9.90 29.19
CA GLY A 627 26.01 -10.24 28.86
C GLY A 627 26.98 -9.13 29.30
N SER A 628 27.84 -8.69 28.38
CA SER A 628 28.91 -7.71 28.67
C SER A 628 28.50 -6.24 28.53
N GLY A 629 27.28 -5.94 28.05
CA GLY A 629 26.80 -4.58 27.90
C GLY A 629 26.31 -3.93 29.20
N ASN A 630 26.00 -2.63 29.14
CA ASN A 630 25.43 -1.89 30.25
C ASN A 630 23.89 -1.96 30.22
N GLY A 631 23.23 -1.80 31.36
CA GLY A 631 21.77 -1.69 31.39
C GLY A 631 21.31 -0.48 30.57
N VAL A 632 21.74 0.71 30.98
CA VAL A 632 21.54 1.97 30.23
C VAL A 632 22.88 2.67 30.01
N THR A 633 23.16 3.08 28.77
CA THR A 633 24.30 3.93 28.43
C THR A 633 23.82 5.28 27.92
N VAL A 634 24.28 6.38 28.52
CA VAL A 634 24.03 7.76 28.10
C VAL A 634 25.36 8.36 27.66
N SER A 635 25.64 8.34 26.35
CA SER A 635 26.89 8.87 25.77
C SER A 635 26.76 10.28 25.21
N GLY A 636 25.53 10.73 24.94
CA GLY A 636 25.22 12.11 24.58
C GLY A 636 24.54 12.87 25.71
N ASP A 637 24.13 14.10 25.42
CA ASP A 637 23.51 14.97 26.42
C ASP A 637 22.07 14.57 26.70
N LEU A 638 21.69 14.55 27.98
CA LEU A 638 20.33 14.24 28.42
C LEU A 638 19.80 15.38 29.27
N ALA A 639 18.65 15.95 28.90
CA ALA A 639 18.09 17.12 29.58
C ALA A 639 16.62 16.93 29.95
N THR A 640 16.19 17.54 31.06
CA THR A 640 14.77 17.76 31.37
C THR A 640 14.45 19.23 31.15
N ASP A 641 13.43 19.49 30.33
CA ASP A 641 12.94 20.86 30.08
C ASP A 641 11.67 21.17 30.89
N SER A 642 10.90 20.14 31.22
CA SER A 642 9.65 20.29 31.97
C SER A 642 9.20 19.01 32.67
N GLY A 643 8.59 19.18 33.84
CA GLY A 643 8.00 18.09 34.62
C GLY A 643 9.03 17.36 35.48
N ASP A 644 8.53 16.45 36.30
CA ASP A 644 9.31 15.65 37.26
C ASP A 644 9.07 14.14 36.99
N GLY A 645 9.65 13.28 37.82
CA GLY A 645 9.33 11.85 37.85
C GLY A 645 10.03 11.03 36.77
N ILE A 646 11.11 11.56 36.19
CA ILE A 646 11.94 10.81 35.25
C ILE A 646 12.54 9.60 35.97
N SER A 647 12.41 8.40 35.40
CA SER A 647 12.95 7.17 35.96
C SER A 647 13.88 6.51 34.96
N ILE A 648 15.14 6.33 35.33
CA ILE A 648 16.14 5.59 34.55
C ILE A 648 16.56 4.39 35.38
N THR A 649 16.25 3.19 34.91
CA THR A 649 16.58 1.93 35.56
C THR A 649 17.47 1.13 34.64
N GLY A 650 18.61 0.67 35.15
CA GLY A 650 19.58 -0.07 34.37
C GLY A 650 20.08 -1.29 35.12
N THR A 651 20.02 -2.45 34.48
CA THR A 651 20.44 -3.72 35.05
C THR A 651 21.45 -4.40 34.12
N ALA A 652 22.59 -4.83 34.66
CA ALA A 652 23.66 -5.45 33.88
C ALA A 652 24.26 -6.67 34.59
N LEU A 653 24.63 -7.70 33.83
CA LEU A 653 25.37 -8.84 34.37
C LEU A 653 26.86 -8.51 34.57
N SER A 654 27.53 -7.99 33.53
CA SER A 654 28.98 -7.73 33.57
C SER A 654 29.39 -6.29 33.19
N GLY A 655 28.44 -5.44 32.84
CA GLY A 655 28.65 -4.01 32.59
C GLY A 655 28.17 -3.14 33.75
N ASP A 656 28.07 -1.84 33.50
CA ASP A 656 27.47 -0.91 34.45
C ASP A 656 25.93 -1.00 34.39
N GLY A 657 25.24 -0.92 35.53
CA GLY A 657 23.79 -0.81 35.55
C GLY A 657 23.34 0.41 34.75
N ILE A 658 23.85 1.59 35.12
CA ILE A 658 23.72 2.84 34.37
C ILE A 658 25.11 3.44 34.15
N LYS A 659 25.44 3.83 32.91
CA LYS A 659 26.66 4.55 32.57
C LYS A 659 26.32 5.89 31.92
N VAL A 660 26.78 6.98 32.52
CA VAL A 660 26.58 8.35 32.03
C VAL A 660 27.93 8.95 31.65
N ASP A 661 28.23 8.98 30.35
CA ASP A 661 29.45 9.62 29.80
C ASP A 661 29.18 11.04 29.30
N GLY A 662 27.95 11.34 28.85
CA GLY A 662 27.54 12.67 28.36
C GLY A 662 27.07 13.61 29.46
N ASP A 663 26.99 14.91 29.16
CA ASP A 663 26.54 15.91 30.12
C ASP A 663 25.01 15.81 30.33
N THR A 664 24.61 15.61 31.57
CA THR A 664 23.21 15.31 31.92
C THR A 664 22.66 16.36 32.88
N THR A 665 21.49 16.91 32.56
CA THR A 665 20.74 17.85 33.41
C THR A 665 19.36 17.30 33.68
N LEU A 666 19.07 16.88 34.91
CA LEU A 666 17.80 16.25 35.28
C LEU A 666 17.14 16.96 36.46
N THR A 667 15.82 16.93 36.54
CA THR A 667 15.04 17.52 37.65
C THR A 667 14.07 16.48 38.18
N GLY A 668 14.02 16.30 39.51
CA GLY A 668 13.15 15.33 40.17
C GLY A 668 13.27 13.91 39.60
N ALA A 669 14.48 13.48 39.21
CA ALA A 669 14.72 12.21 38.54
C ALA A 669 15.14 11.10 39.51
N THR A 670 15.01 9.85 39.09
CA THR A 670 15.54 8.67 39.81
C THR A 670 16.40 7.85 38.85
N LEU A 671 17.67 7.66 39.19
CA LEU A 671 18.61 6.80 38.49
C LEU A 671 18.88 5.58 39.36
N ASN A 672 18.40 4.41 38.95
CA ASN A 672 18.52 3.16 39.68
C ASN A 672 19.33 2.14 38.87
N GLY A 673 20.60 1.97 39.23
CA GLY A 673 21.51 1.06 38.53
C GLY A 673 21.87 -0.16 39.37
N THR A 674 21.78 -1.35 38.80
CA THR A 674 22.19 -2.60 39.44
C THR A 674 23.15 -3.38 38.53
N ALA A 675 24.28 -3.84 39.07
CA ALA A 675 25.21 -4.70 38.36
C ALA A 675 25.62 -5.92 39.19
N ASP A 676 25.69 -7.10 38.58
CA ASP A 676 26.27 -8.28 39.26
C ASP A 676 27.80 -8.14 39.34
N SER A 677 28.43 -7.74 38.24
CA SER A 677 29.82 -7.31 38.20
C SER A 677 29.95 -6.02 37.38
N GLY A 678 30.61 -5.00 37.94
CA GLY A 678 30.70 -3.67 37.33
C GLY A 678 30.35 -2.56 38.31
N THR A 679 29.83 -1.43 37.81
CA THR A 679 29.33 -0.34 38.65
C THR A 679 27.79 -0.33 38.63
N GLY A 680 27.14 -0.15 39.77
CA GLY A 680 25.69 0.07 39.80
C GLY A 680 25.31 1.30 38.97
N VAL A 681 25.84 2.47 39.34
CA VAL A 681 25.75 3.71 38.54
C VAL A 681 27.13 4.35 38.36
N ASN A 682 27.56 4.55 37.12
CA ASN A 682 28.83 5.16 36.75
C ASN A 682 28.61 6.53 36.09
N ILE A 683 28.98 7.61 36.78
CA ILE A 683 28.87 8.99 36.30
C ILE A 683 30.26 9.48 35.88
N ALA A 684 30.53 9.42 34.58
CA ALA A 684 31.77 9.87 33.95
C ALA A 684 31.63 11.22 33.23
N GLY A 685 30.41 11.62 32.85
CA GLY A 685 30.05 12.96 32.37
C GLY A 685 29.52 13.86 33.50
N ASN A 686 29.35 15.16 33.24
CA ASN A 686 28.83 16.06 34.28
C ASN A 686 27.33 15.78 34.53
N LEU A 687 26.93 15.71 35.80
CA LEU A 687 25.54 15.52 36.20
C LEU A 687 25.07 16.72 37.02
N THR A 688 24.16 17.52 36.45
CA THR A 688 23.52 18.66 37.12
C THR A 688 22.08 18.30 37.46
N THR A 689 21.72 18.42 38.73
CA THR A 689 20.42 17.98 39.23
C THR A 689 19.90 18.91 40.33
N ASP A 690 18.65 18.70 40.73
CA ASP A 690 18.09 19.30 41.93
C ASP A 690 18.24 18.40 43.16
N SER A 691 17.85 18.89 44.33
CA SER A 691 17.90 18.11 45.58
C SER A 691 16.88 16.97 45.63
N ALA A 692 15.89 16.95 44.71
CA ALA A 692 14.87 15.91 44.64
C ALA A 692 15.35 14.68 43.84
N THR A 693 16.40 14.83 43.04
CA THR A 693 16.95 13.74 42.24
C THR A 693 17.66 12.69 43.12
N GLN A 694 17.46 11.42 42.80
CA GLN A 694 18.07 10.29 43.49
C GLN A 694 18.96 9.49 42.53
N VAL A 695 20.18 9.17 42.97
CA VAL A 695 21.13 8.32 42.25
C VAL A 695 21.44 7.11 43.13
N SER A 696 20.80 5.99 42.86
CA SER A 696 20.96 4.74 43.62
C SER A 696 21.67 3.69 42.79
N GLY A 697 22.85 3.27 43.24
CA GLY A 697 23.66 2.26 42.58
C GLY A 697 23.96 1.08 43.49
N HIS A 698 23.67 -0.13 43.03
CA HIS A 698 24.00 -1.38 43.69
C HIS A 698 24.92 -2.24 42.82
N ALA A 699 26.00 -2.77 43.41
CA ALA A 699 26.84 -3.78 42.77
C ALA A 699 27.03 -5.01 43.67
N ALA A 700 26.79 -6.21 43.16
CA ALA A 700 27.12 -7.43 43.91
C ALA A 700 28.64 -7.61 44.01
N SER A 701 29.37 -7.27 42.95
CA SER A 701 30.83 -7.16 42.96
C SER A 701 31.29 -5.94 42.15
N GLY A 702 31.96 -4.99 42.80
CA GLY A 702 32.41 -3.75 42.19
C GLY A 702 31.97 -2.51 42.98
N THR A 703 31.62 -1.44 42.27
CA THR A 703 31.31 -0.14 42.90
C THR A 703 29.81 0.14 42.85
N GLY A 704 29.17 0.53 43.95
CA GLY A 704 27.75 0.91 43.94
C GLY A 704 27.52 2.13 43.05
N VAL A 705 28.12 3.27 43.40
CA VAL A 705 28.14 4.49 42.57
C VAL A 705 29.58 4.98 42.36
N ASN A 706 29.97 5.23 41.12
CA ASN A 706 31.23 5.90 40.78
C ASN A 706 30.95 7.33 40.30
N LEU A 707 31.59 8.32 40.92
CA LEU A 707 31.55 9.73 40.52
C LEU A 707 32.94 10.14 40.00
N GLY A 708 33.05 10.23 38.67
CA GLY A 708 34.29 10.58 37.97
C GLY A 708 34.33 12.00 37.38
N ALA A 709 33.24 12.75 37.47
CA ALA A 709 33.12 14.10 36.94
C ALA A 709 32.37 15.02 37.92
N ALA A 710 31.91 16.18 37.45
CA ALA A 710 31.16 17.10 38.30
C ALA A 710 29.74 16.56 38.58
N LEU A 711 29.33 16.64 39.84
CA LEU A 711 27.98 16.41 40.31
C LEU A 711 27.49 17.67 41.06
N THR A 712 26.35 18.20 40.65
CA THR A 712 25.64 19.27 41.39
C THR A 712 24.25 18.77 41.74
N GLY A 713 23.90 18.80 43.03
CA GLY A 713 22.62 18.28 43.52
C GLY A 713 22.59 16.76 43.72
N ALA A 714 21.39 16.23 43.94
CA ALA A 714 21.04 14.83 44.19
C ALA A 714 21.40 14.22 45.57
N THR A 715 20.61 13.20 45.92
CA THR A 715 20.98 12.21 46.94
C THR A 715 21.58 11.00 46.26
N VAL A 716 22.82 10.65 46.60
CA VAL A 716 23.57 9.53 46.05
C VAL A 716 23.61 8.39 47.06
N GLU A 717 23.11 7.23 46.68
CA GLU A 717 23.10 6.00 47.49
C GLU A 717 23.88 4.89 46.77
N GLY A 718 25.13 4.70 47.16
CA GLY A 718 25.99 3.65 46.62
C GLY A 718 26.13 2.49 47.58
N SER A 719 25.69 1.30 47.15
CA SER A 719 25.83 0.05 47.90
C SER A 719 26.65 -0.98 47.13
N SER A 720 27.54 -1.69 47.82
CA SER A 720 28.26 -2.83 47.25
C SER A 720 28.30 -4.02 48.21
N ASP A 721 28.04 -5.22 47.73
CA ASP A 721 28.21 -6.43 48.54
C ASP A 721 29.70 -6.75 48.71
N VAL A 722 30.47 -6.67 47.62
CA VAL A 722 31.92 -6.81 47.61
C VAL A 722 32.54 -5.69 46.78
N GLY A 723 33.12 -4.69 47.43
CA GLY A 723 33.76 -3.55 46.78
C GLY A 723 33.40 -2.21 47.43
N THR A 724 33.30 -1.14 46.62
CA THR A 724 33.13 0.23 47.13
C THR A 724 31.65 0.64 47.08
N GLY A 725 31.09 1.22 48.14
CA GLY A 725 29.75 1.81 48.10
C GLY A 725 29.69 3.00 47.15
N VAL A 726 30.35 4.11 47.50
CA VAL A 726 30.53 5.29 46.63
C VAL A 726 32.02 5.55 46.37
N GLN A 727 32.42 5.68 45.11
CA GLN A 727 33.76 6.09 44.72
C GLN A 727 33.76 7.54 44.24
N LEU A 728 34.62 8.37 44.84
CA LEU A 728 34.95 9.71 44.38
C LEU A 728 36.30 9.63 43.64
N ALA A 729 36.23 9.59 42.31
CA ALA A 729 37.41 9.42 41.48
C ALA A 729 38.16 10.73 41.24
N ASP A 730 39.33 10.65 40.59
CA ASP A 730 40.16 11.81 40.31
C ASP A 730 39.41 12.87 39.48
N ASN A 731 39.51 14.12 39.91
CA ASN A 731 38.82 15.30 39.35
C ASN A 731 37.30 15.37 39.61
N ALA A 732 36.74 14.51 40.47
CA ALA A 732 35.35 14.67 40.89
C ALA A 732 35.14 16.01 41.62
N VAL A 733 34.08 16.74 41.23
CA VAL A 733 33.65 17.99 41.85
C VAL A 733 32.21 17.82 42.29
N VAL A 734 31.96 17.66 43.59
CA VAL A 734 30.62 17.38 44.11
C VAL A 734 30.13 18.57 44.92
N THR A 735 28.97 19.10 44.57
CA THR A 735 28.35 20.25 45.24
C THR A 735 26.86 20.01 45.46
N GLU A 736 26.32 20.56 46.55
CA GLU A 736 24.91 20.47 46.90
C GLU A 736 24.33 19.03 46.95
N ALA A 737 25.17 18.02 47.20
CA ALA A 737 24.79 16.62 47.16
C ALA A 737 24.80 15.96 48.55
N VAL A 738 24.00 14.91 48.73
CA VAL A 738 24.08 13.99 49.89
C VAL A 738 24.75 12.70 49.43
N LEU A 739 25.81 12.25 50.11
CA LEU A 739 26.59 11.08 49.68
C LEU A 739 26.49 9.95 50.70
N ASN A 740 25.80 8.87 50.36
CA ASN A 740 25.62 7.69 51.20
C ASN A 740 26.33 6.48 50.59
N GLY A 741 27.50 6.13 51.11
CA GLY A 741 28.27 4.96 50.69
C GLY A 741 28.22 3.84 51.72
N THR A 742 27.70 2.68 51.32
CA THR A 742 27.62 1.47 52.14
C THR A 742 28.29 0.28 51.47
N SER A 743 29.08 -0.50 52.22
CA SER A 743 29.65 -1.74 51.71
C SER A 743 29.47 -2.89 52.71
N THR A 744 29.15 -4.09 52.22
CA THR A 744 29.17 -5.29 53.06
C THR A 744 30.61 -5.75 53.27
N SER A 745 31.39 -5.88 52.20
CA SER A 745 32.80 -6.27 52.24
C SER A 745 33.65 -5.40 51.31
N GLY A 746 34.16 -4.28 51.84
CA GLY A 746 34.98 -3.32 51.11
C GLY A 746 34.85 -1.91 51.69
N ASP A 747 35.01 -0.87 50.87
CA ASP A 747 35.05 0.51 51.35
C ASP A 747 33.65 1.16 51.24
N GLY A 748 33.15 1.81 52.29
CA GLY A 748 31.86 2.52 52.23
C GLY A 748 31.91 3.67 51.24
N VAL A 749 32.86 4.59 51.44
CA VAL A 749 33.25 5.63 50.49
C VAL A 749 34.76 5.54 50.23
N ALA A 750 35.19 5.63 48.98
CA ALA A 750 36.61 5.68 48.62
C ALA A 750 36.94 6.93 47.79
N VAL A 751 37.96 7.68 48.20
CA VAL A 751 38.55 8.79 47.44
C VAL A 751 39.82 8.28 46.78
N THR A 752 39.87 8.26 45.45
CA THR A 752 40.99 7.67 44.69
C THR A 752 41.89 8.68 44.00
N GLY A 753 41.56 9.98 44.02
CA GLY A 753 42.37 11.03 43.43
C GLY A 753 42.12 12.41 44.06
N SER A 754 42.25 13.46 43.26
CA SER A 754 41.97 14.84 43.65
C SER A 754 40.49 15.15 43.54
N VAL A 755 39.83 15.38 44.67
CA VAL A 755 38.38 15.60 44.76
C VAL A 755 38.09 16.96 45.37
N THR A 756 37.06 17.62 44.85
CA THR A 756 36.51 18.86 45.41
C THR A 756 35.10 18.58 45.92
N LEU A 757 34.82 18.98 47.16
CA LEU A 757 33.49 19.00 47.75
C LEU A 757 33.12 20.45 48.11
N ASP A 758 31.84 20.79 48.21
CA ASP A 758 31.42 21.97 48.98
C ASP A 758 31.22 21.62 50.47
N ASP A 759 31.02 22.63 51.33
CA ASP A 759 30.81 22.39 52.76
C ASP A 759 29.53 21.59 53.06
N THR A 760 28.52 21.71 52.20
CA THR A 760 27.25 20.98 52.30
C THR A 760 27.45 19.50 52.01
N SER A 761 28.07 19.14 50.88
CA SER A 761 28.31 17.75 50.50
C SER A 761 29.32 17.08 51.41
N ALA A 762 30.35 17.80 51.86
CA ALA A 762 31.30 17.29 52.84
C ALA A 762 30.64 16.98 54.19
N ALA A 763 29.70 17.82 54.64
CA ALA A 763 28.94 17.59 55.87
C ALA A 763 27.89 16.47 55.74
N ALA A 764 27.40 16.22 54.53
CA ALA A 764 26.40 15.20 54.22
C ALA A 764 26.99 13.86 53.73
N LEU A 765 28.31 13.67 53.88
CA LEU A 765 28.98 12.42 53.50
C LEU A 765 28.85 11.37 54.61
N ASN A 766 28.14 10.29 54.31
CA ASN A 766 27.94 9.13 55.16
C ASN A 766 28.65 7.91 54.57
N ALA A 767 29.62 7.37 55.31
CA ALA A 767 30.45 6.26 54.84
C ALA A 767 30.43 5.12 55.86
N SER A 768 29.93 3.94 55.45
CA SER A 768 29.80 2.78 56.33
C SER A 768 30.24 1.49 55.63
N SER A 769 30.86 0.59 56.39
CA SER A 769 31.21 -0.74 55.91
C SER A 769 31.07 -1.76 57.02
N THR A 770 30.53 -2.94 56.69
CA THR A 770 30.42 -4.05 57.65
C THR A 770 31.78 -4.74 57.84
N SER A 771 32.47 -5.02 56.74
CA SER A 771 33.77 -5.71 56.70
C SER A 771 34.74 -5.03 55.72
N GLY A 772 35.19 -3.83 56.07
CA GLY A 772 36.20 -3.04 55.35
C GLY A 772 36.35 -1.64 55.95
N THR A 773 36.72 -0.63 55.17
CA THR A 773 36.85 0.75 55.70
C THR A 773 35.55 1.53 55.49
N GLY A 774 35.15 2.35 56.47
CA GLY A 774 34.02 3.27 56.27
C GLY A 774 34.35 4.28 55.17
N LEU A 775 35.34 5.13 55.42
CA LEU A 775 35.90 6.08 54.46
C LEU A 775 37.37 5.76 54.20
N LYS A 776 37.75 5.59 52.93
CA LYS A 776 39.13 5.39 52.48
C LYS A 776 39.64 6.58 51.70
N LEU A 777 40.88 6.97 52.01
CA LEU A 777 41.67 7.88 51.18
C LEU A 777 42.80 7.05 50.57
N ALA A 778 42.85 6.93 49.25
CA ALA A 778 43.91 6.21 48.56
C ALA A 778 45.25 6.96 48.62
N ASP A 779 46.34 6.28 48.26
CA ASP A 779 47.66 6.92 48.16
C ASP A 779 47.61 8.07 47.15
N ASN A 780 47.97 9.29 47.59
CA ASN A 780 47.87 10.55 46.85
C ASN A 780 46.44 11.10 46.65
N ALA A 781 45.44 10.60 47.37
CA ALA A 781 44.14 11.27 47.44
C ALA A 781 44.29 12.69 47.99
N ASN A 782 43.65 13.67 47.34
CA ASN A 782 43.67 15.07 47.74
C ASN A 782 42.24 15.60 47.80
N VAL A 783 41.74 15.86 49.01
CA VAL A 783 40.37 16.36 49.20
C VAL A 783 40.42 17.85 49.49
N SER A 784 39.74 18.64 48.66
CA SER A 784 39.52 20.07 48.89
C SER A 784 38.05 20.35 49.17
N ILE A 785 37.79 21.22 50.15
CA ILE A 785 36.43 21.69 50.44
C ILE A 785 36.36 23.16 49.98
N GLN A 786 35.65 23.43 48.88
CA GLN A 786 35.40 24.77 48.37
C GLN A 786 34.20 25.39 49.10
N THR A 787 34.30 26.69 49.42
CA THR A 787 33.22 27.45 50.06
C THR A 787 32.85 26.94 51.47
N ILE A 788 33.68 27.23 52.47
CA ILE A 788 33.35 26.96 53.88
C ILE A 788 32.48 28.09 54.43
N ALA A 789 31.16 27.93 54.44
CA ALA A 789 30.22 28.92 54.96
C ALA A 789 30.05 28.81 56.49
N LYS A 790 30.32 27.64 57.09
CA LYS A 790 30.20 27.44 58.55
C LYS A 790 31.15 26.37 59.10
N VAL A 791 32.03 26.77 60.03
CA VAL A 791 32.84 25.83 60.83
C VAL A 791 32.08 25.47 62.11
N THR A 792 31.59 24.23 62.22
CA THR A 792 30.77 23.78 63.37
C THR A 792 31.54 22.93 64.39
N GLN A 793 32.78 22.52 64.11
CA GLN A 793 33.65 21.88 65.10
C GLN A 793 35.05 22.53 65.14
N VAL A 794 35.46 22.94 66.34
CA VAL A 794 36.80 23.44 66.63
C VAL A 794 37.67 22.25 67.00
N LYS A 795 38.77 22.06 66.26
CA LYS A 795 39.83 21.07 66.50
C LYS A 795 40.23 21.03 67.98
N LYS A 796 40.17 19.87 68.64
CA LYS A 796 40.50 19.74 70.08
C LYS A 796 41.86 19.10 70.36
N ASP A 797 42.48 18.44 69.38
CA ASP A 797 43.75 17.69 69.59
C ASP A 797 44.57 17.56 68.29
N ALA A 798 45.78 17.01 68.42
CA ALA A 798 46.71 16.79 67.30
C ALA A 798 46.23 15.72 66.29
N ASP A 799 45.26 14.90 66.70
CA ASP A 799 44.88 13.67 65.98
C ASP A 799 43.58 13.84 65.16
N GLY A 800 42.95 15.03 65.23
CA GLY A 800 41.73 15.38 64.48
C GLY A 800 40.59 15.83 65.39
#